data_AF-A0A9N9SYI2-F1
#
_entry.id   AF-A0A9N9SYI2-F1
#
_cell.length_a   1.000
_cell.length_b   1.000
_cell.length_c   1.000
_cell.angle_alpha   90.00
_cell.angle_beta   90.00
_cell.angle_gamma   90.00
#
_symmetry.space_group_name_H-M   'P 1'
#
loop_
_entity.id
_entity.type
_entity.pdbx_description
1 polymer ?
#
loop_
_entity_poly.entity_id
_entity_poly.type
_entity_poly.pdbx_seq_one_letter_code
_entity_poly.pdbx_strand_id
1 'polypeptide(L)'
;MAHLFSKAEFQSSITVVRDPSLRSDSKALGMFMSKSTDLPTVGSKAAAIGIPSSKSIEIKTPSSRTTATKTVSSKMLKSKSSLHRSRSKKLHPSSSYRLLQDDDESYSTVSSESEEEKTVVKQRSRKRKQRVVKLTAPDGEDLIESEQDITVEKVSKIKKDKKGKKAKLKEEKIVSKKVPEEEGEDILAQILKLKSGETVVSDSIAETEETDKSKLKKKSAKKKKDKKMTPQMAEQLRMEAEQEAIRQAELEKVRLAEERLIAIEKEKKETAEMLLRDEQLSKTQFHIKKALDNFMEATRIERDTEDWKLFVECGKLPNPYFCNQMNTYLHIWEEDIDATDMNEASTRTEDTLKLISDLEELIASYSESGENREKLENWLWIRKLFRDSQQTSLDVATYRLLRNVFKNLVRIDIPTAHYNFKDSFVTLCVWLRVQLPKPLPNPRRPPKPRVDVTFKELDNLQVILPLSQDLEKKALRAMYVKYDHLSDTCENFYSPPVPPHYHLDLRETCKKEWRAKLKYNYDHRDKKPVPVLDPDDPQAMTFIPEPEDFESDEEIPTVPYKKLDPSPKDYVLIIEEQNYANARENFKINVPPNVVNLRRSTLLGGVYHLNLLHQPPQPQDYVILDLNITRLFVPKQLEHVEFYVNYMPPQPTDPDVRKPPEEIEEDMKKNEEALDSLIFITLTWPKHVIFLELPFVCVWDDKENWWSTRNVHDLKHNEEKGTLSFRSQVFGIFGLATVRYANLPYQAWEVKPEANGSVNITITSAILILEFNVQDGKICLVWVQNSPNNALKPYIGKYMKLYAIKKILKETGVDIFPEHDAFCYVEGSCEKHWPMEKNLYCNIAALSGCFNFAWSRWNLSLGRRTIVCLMREFLFDKSKQKNYSTLLVSPLKATIINCTEVSQEFSDEPAESIKYCADLFTLMKAISGIAVRKRVGEFSKLNVHTISEFLTATRVLSFS
;
A
#
# COMPACT_ATOMS: atom_id res chain seq x y z
N MET A 1 50.66 20.39 21.20
CA MET A 1 51.34 19.46 22.13
C MET A 1 50.26 19.09 23.16
N ALA A 2 49.68 17.88 23.11
CA ALA A 2 50.22 16.61 23.66
C ALA A 2 49.95 16.51 25.18
N HIS A 3 49.34 15.43 25.73
CA HIS A 3 48.80 14.20 25.10
C HIS A 3 47.77 13.52 26.03
N LEU A 4 46.79 12.80 25.44
CA LEU A 4 46.04 11.63 25.97
C LEU A 4 45.32 11.68 27.34
N PHE A 5 44.00 11.41 27.32
CA PHE A 5 43.45 10.13 27.81
C PHE A 5 42.08 9.83 27.13
N SER A 6 41.41 8.73 27.49
CA SER A 6 40.45 8.02 26.61
C SER A 6 38.95 8.13 26.99
N LYS A 7 38.10 7.72 26.04
CA LYS A 7 36.62 7.62 26.07
C LYS A 7 36.02 7.01 27.35
N ALA A 8 34.79 7.41 27.64
CA ALA A 8 33.75 6.54 28.20
C ALA A 8 32.40 6.82 27.49
N GLU A 9 31.71 5.76 27.06
CA GLU A 9 30.35 5.78 26.50
C GLU A 9 29.48 4.85 27.36
N PHE A 10 28.25 5.26 27.69
CA PHE A 10 27.34 4.45 28.52
C PHE A 10 26.29 3.75 27.65
N GLN A 11 26.31 2.41 27.67
CA GLN A 11 25.21 1.55 27.22
C GLN A 11 24.86 0.58 28.35
N SER A 12 23.56 0.34 28.57
CA SER A 12 23.05 -0.58 29.59
C SER A 12 22.15 -1.65 28.99
N SER A 13 22.77 -2.74 28.52
CA SER A 13 22.09 -3.97 28.12
C SER A 13 21.99 -4.95 29.31
N ILE A 14 20.79 -5.49 29.57
CA ILE A 14 20.60 -6.58 30.56
C ILE A 14 20.21 -7.86 29.81
N THR A 15 21.11 -8.84 29.85
CA THR A 15 20.91 -10.20 29.32
C THR A 15 21.07 -11.19 30.46
N VAL A 16 20.09 -12.08 30.68
CA VAL A 16 20.17 -13.11 31.72
C VAL A 16 20.31 -14.49 31.09
N VAL A 17 21.51 -15.05 31.20
CA VAL A 17 21.81 -16.46 30.88
C VAL A 17 21.57 -17.32 32.13
N ARG A 18 21.23 -18.61 31.96
CA ARG A 18 21.29 -19.61 33.02
C ARG A 18 22.04 -20.86 32.55
N ASP A 19 23.02 -21.27 33.34
CA ASP A 19 23.96 -22.35 33.06
C ASP A 19 23.44 -23.77 33.42
N PRO A 20 24.07 -24.83 32.88
CA PRO A 20 23.75 -26.22 33.19
C PRO A 20 24.79 -26.96 34.08
N SER A 21 24.30 -28.03 34.75
CA SER A 21 25.00 -29.29 35.09
C SER A 21 25.88 -29.43 36.35
N LEU A 22 26.34 -30.69 36.58
CA LEU A 22 27.06 -31.29 37.74
C LEU A 22 26.15 -31.63 38.95
N ARG A 23 26.21 -32.79 39.64
CA ARG A 23 26.98 -34.08 39.57
C ARG A 23 26.24 -35.13 40.46
N SER A 24 26.52 -36.45 40.56
CA SER A 24 27.43 -37.42 39.90
C SER A 24 27.10 -38.88 40.28
N ASP A 25 27.39 -39.83 39.38
CA ASP A 25 27.87 -41.23 39.57
C ASP A 25 27.14 -42.31 40.42
N SER A 26 26.94 -43.48 39.80
CA SER A 26 27.45 -44.80 40.27
C SER A 26 27.36 -45.87 39.15
N LYS A 27 27.89 -47.09 39.33
CA LYS A 27 28.21 -48.05 38.24
C LYS A 27 27.82 -49.52 38.48
N ALA A 28 27.64 -50.24 37.35
CA ALA A 28 28.09 -51.62 37.05
C ALA A 28 27.21 -52.86 37.34
N LEU A 29 27.50 -53.91 36.53
CA LEU A 29 27.10 -55.34 36.60
C LEU A 29 25.61 -55.68 36.31
N GLY A 30 25.27 -56.84 35.73
CA GLY A 30 26.11 -57.93 35.21
C GLY A 30 25.34 -59.26 35.13
N MET A 31 25.42 -59.97 33.99
CA MET A 31 24.74 -61.24 33.64
C MET A 31 24.53 -62.29 34.76
N PHE A 32 23.40 -63.02 34.71
CA PHE A 32 23.36 -64.48 35.01
C PHE A 32 22.17 -65.18 34.29
N MET A 33 22.13 -66.53 34.31
CA MET A 33 21.28 -67.36 33.44
C MET A 33 20.16 -68.15 34.15
N SER A 34 19.13 -68.46 33.35
CA SER A 34 18.31 -69.70 33.30
C SER A 34 17.53 -70.21 34.52
N LYS A 35 16.23 -70.47 34.30
CA LYS A 35 15.65 -71.84 34.38
C LYS A 35 14.28 -71.95 33.69
N SER A 36 13.75 -73.18 33.66
CA SER A 36 12.70 -73.70 32.77
C SER A 36 11.35 -73.97 33.47
N THR A 37 10.49 -74.79 32.85
CA THR A 37 9.15 -75.30 33.31
C THR A 37 8.00 -74.28 33.26
N ASP A 38 6.78 -74.61 32.76
CA ASP A 38 6.29 -75.88 32.19
C ASP A 38 5.20 -75.72 31.11
N LEU A 39 4.96 -76.81 30.36
CA LEU A 39 3.85 -77.02 29.42
C LEU A 39 2.69 -77.79 30.11
N PRO A 40 1.46 -77.75 29.56
CA PRO A 40 1.01 -78.96 28.86
C PRO A 40 0.20 -78.72 27.59
N THR A 41 0.26 -79.69 26.67
CA THR A 41 -0.59 -79.77 25.46
C THR A 41 -1.37 -81.08 25.43
N VAL A 42 -2.70 -81.00 25.41
CA VAL A 42 -3.62 -82.12 25.11
C VAL A 42 -4.83 -81.54 24.37
N GLY A 43 -5.37 -82.12 23.30
CA GLY A 43 -4.91 -83.28 22.51
C GLY A 43 -5.95 -83.59 21.44
N SER A 44 -5.54 -84.06 20.26
CA SER A 44 -6.44 -84.36 19.14
C SER A 44 -6.73 -85.86 19.01
N LYS A 45 -7.96 -86.23 18.60
CA LYS A 45 -8.21 -87.44 17.78
C LYS A 45 -9.61 -87.60 17.19
N ALA A 46 -9.58 -88.03 15.93
CA ALA A 46 -10.37 -89.11 15.34
C ALA A 46 -11.78 -88.89 14.74
N ALA A 47 -11.86 -89.35 13.48
CA ALA A 47 -12.94 -90.07 12.81
C ALA A 47 -14.07 -89.27 12.13
N ALA A 48 -14.54 -89.86 11.02
CA ALA A 48 -15.58 -89.37 10.12
C ALA A 48 -16.56 -90.52 9.81
N ILE A 49 -17.72 -90.20 9.21
CA ILE A 49 -18.55 -91.09 8.37
C ILE A 49 -19.70 -90.26 7.77
N GLY A 50 -20.17 -90.64 6.56
CA GLY A 50 -21.54 -90.35 6.10
C GLY A 50 -21.72 -89.34 4.95
N ILE A 51 -21.91 -89.89 3.74
CA ILE A 51 -22.65 -89.23 2.63
C ILE A 51 -23.88 -90.11 2.35
N PRO A 52 -25.05 -89.53 1.98
CA PRO A 52 -25.42 -89.49 0.55
C PRO A 52 -26.01 -88.12 0.14
N SER A 53 -25.85 -87.61 -1.10
CA SER A 53 -26.48 -88.07 -2.37
C SER A 53 -28.02 -88.10 -2.30
N SER A 54 -28.79 -87.49 -3.22
CA SER A 54 -28.50 -86.63 -4.40
C SER A 54 -29.77 -85.77 -4.70
N LYS A 55 -30.18 -85.23 -5.89
CA LYS A 55 -29.85 -85.43 -7.32
C LYS A 55 -30.58 -84.38 -8.22
N SER A 56 -29.97 -83.92 -9.33
CA SER A 56 -30.64 -83.48 -10.61
C SER A 56 -31.64 -82.28 -10.59
N ILE A 57 -32.16 -81.62 -11.66
CA ILE A 57 -31.93 -81.40 -13.13
C ILE A 57 -32.91 -80.24 -13.53
N GLU A 58 -32.72 -79.28 -14.46
CA GLU A 58 -31.55 -78.69 -15.15
C GLU A 58 -31.92 -77.31 -15.80
N ILE A 59 -30.88 -76.51 -16.09
CA ILE A 59 -30.68 -75.60 -17.26
C ILE A 59 -31.90 -75.25 -18.17
N LYS A 60 -32.23 -73.95 -18.32
CA LYS A 60 -32.03 -73.18 -19.59
C LYS A 60 -32.30 -71.66 -19.48
N THR A 61 -31.43 -70.88 -20.14
CA THR A 61 -31.65 -69.50 -20.65
C THR A 61 -32.09 -69.62 -22.14
N PRO A 62 -32.19 -68.56 -23.00
CA PRO A 62 -31.91 -67.13 -22.83
C PRO A 62 -32.89 -66.14 -23.52
N SER A 63 -32.56 -64.82 -23.45
CA SER A 63 -32.90 -63.79 -24.46
C SER A 63 -34.37 -63.31 -24.54
N SER A 64 -34.74 -62.14 -25.09
CA SER A 64 -34.02 -60.86 -25.24
C SER A 64 -34.97 -59.72 -25.69
N ARG A 65 -34.48 -58.47 -25.60
CA ARG A 65 -34.68 -57.35 -26.55
C ARG A 65 -35.97 -56.47 -26.48
N THR A 66 -35.68 -55.16 -26.52
CA THR A 66 -36.38 -54.04 -27.20
C THR A 66 -37.58 -53.30 -26.56
N THR A 67 -37.56 -51.96 -26.82
CA THR A 67 -38.64 -50.94 -26.78
C THR A 67 -39.39 -50.73 -25.45
N ALA A 68 -39.34 -49.59 -24.74
CA ALA A 68 -39.39 -48.15 -25.09
C ALA A 68 -40.82 -47.59 -25.28
N THR A 69 -40.98 -46.27 -25.04
CA THR A 69 -42.25 -45.49 -24.97
C THR A 69 -43.09 -45.72 -23.69
N LYS A 70 -43.89 -44.77 -23.16
CA LYS A 70 -43.74 -43.30 -22.99
C LYS A 70 -44.81 -42.79 -21.99
N THR A 71 -44.62 -41.57 -21.46
CA THR A 71 -45.67 -40.60 -21.01
C THR A 71 -46.66 -40.87 -19.84
N VAL A 72 -46.67 -39.90 -18.90
CA VAL A 72 -47.87 -39.22 -18.30
C VAL A 72 -48.59 -39.83 -17.06
N SER A 73 -48.26 -39.24 -15.90
CA SER A 73 -49.15 -38.57 -14.90
C SER A 73 -50.55 -39.15 -14.56
N SER A 74 -50.84 -39.38 -13.27
CA SER A 74 -51.42 -38.33 -12.38
C SER A 74 -51.99 -38.87 -11.04
N LYS A 75 -52.16 -37.96 -10.05
CA LYS A 75 -53.07 -37.98 -8.86
C LYS A 75 -53.02 -39.21 -7.90
N MET A 76 -52.68 -39.06 -6.61
CA MET A 76 -53.34 -38.38 -5.46
C MET A 76 -54.50 -39.15 -4.76
N LEU A 77 -54.60 -38.90 -3.43
CA LEU A 77 -55.53 -39.40 -2.39
C LEU A 77 -55.05 -40.69 -1.68
N LYS A 78 -54.90 -40.82 -0.35
CA LYS A 78 -55.42 -40.21 0.91
C LYS A 78 -56.54 -41.02 1.63
N SER A 79 -56.14 -41.85 2.60
CA SER A 79 -56.89 -42.22 3.82
C SER A 79 -55.88 -42.77 4.86
N LYS A 80 -55.64 -42.22 6.07
CA LYS A 80 -56.41 -41.67 7.22
C LYS A 80 -56.96 -42.72 8.22
N SER A 81 -56.86 -42.36 9.52
CA SER A 81 -57.39 -43.00 10.76
C SER A 81 -56.55 -44.16 11.33
N SER A 82 -56.49 -44.46 12.65
CA SER A 82 -56.76 -43.73 13.94
C SER A 82 -56.45 -44.70 15.13
N LEU A 83 -56.25 -44.36 16.42
CA LEU A 83 -56.14 -43.13 17.24
C LEU A 83 -55.51 -43.48 18.64
N HIS A 84 -55.50 -42.53 19.59
CA HIS A 84 -55.46 -42.73 21.07
C HIS A 84 -54.13 -43.18 21.76
N ARG A 85 -53.76 -42.75 22.99
CA ARG A 85 -54.24 -41.68 23.91
C ARG A 85 -53.26 -41.41 25.09
N SER A 86 -53.31 -40.20 25.68
CA SER A 86 -53.01 -39.85 27.11
C SER A 86 -51.60 -39.35 27.54
N ARG A 87 -51.62 -38.44 28.54
CA ARG A 87 -50.51 -37.94 29.39
C ARG A 87 -50.37 -38.87 30.66
N SER A 88 -49.44 -38.78 31.63
CA SER A 88 -48.80 -37.59 32.26
C SER A 88 -47.72 -37.87 33.36
N LYS A 89 -46.76 -36.93 33.52
CA LYS A 89 -46.22 -36.30 34.78
C LYS A 89 -45.41 -37.07 35.87
N LYS A 90 -44.48 -36.29 36.51
CA LYS A 90 -43.72 -36.47 37.80
C LYS A 90 -42.46 -37.38 37.77
N LEU A 91 -41.36 -37.16 38.53
CA LEU A 91 -40.96 -36.12 39.54
C LEU A 91 -39.40 -36.03 39.69
N HIS A 92 -38.87 -35.01 40.41
CA HIS A 92 -37.44 -34.80 40.79
C HIS A 92 -37.09 -35.35 42.20
N PRO A 93 -35.79 -35.50 42.57
CA PRO A 93 -34.98 -34.48 43.32
C PRO A 93 -33.64 -34.11 42.60
N SER A 94 -32.87 -33.01 42.79
CA SER A 94 -32.43 -32.16 43.94
C SER A 94 -31.23 -32.72 44.73
N SER A 95 -30.19 -31.99 45.16
CA SER A 95 -29.83 -30.54 45.11
C SER A 95 -28.37 -30.27 45.61
N SER A 96 -27.94 -29.00 45.62
CA SER A 96 -26.76 -28.40 46.33
C SER A 96 -25.37 -28.67 45.71
N TYR A 97 -24.36 -27.79 45.78
CA TYR A 97 -24.19 -26.45 46.40
C TYR A 97 -23.00 -25.72 45.67
N ARG A 98 -22.63 -24.43 45.81
CA ARG A 98 -23.04 -23.24 46.60
C ARG A 98 -22.55 -21.97 45.85
N LEU A 99 -23.06 -20.77 46.17
CA LEU A 99 -22.47 -19.46 45.80
C LEU A 99 -22.62 -18.45 46.97
N LEU A 100 -21.71 -17.47 47.06
CA LEU A 100 -21.66 -16.29 47.96
C LEU A 100 -21.02 -15.16 47.11
N GLN A 101 -21.65 -14.00 46.92
CA GLN A 101 -21.75 -12.85 47.84
C GLN A 101 -20.38 -12.26 48.27
N ASP A 102 -20.08 -10.97 48.01
CA ASP A 102 -20.80 -9.96 47.19
C ASP A 102 -19.97 -9.52 45.95
N ASP A 103 -19.50 -8.29 45.67
CA ASP A 103 -19.48 -6.96 46.31
C ASP A 103 -19.52 -5.86 45.19
N ASP A 104 -19.79 -4.59 45.50
CA ASP A 104 -20.03 -3.49 44.52
C ASP A 104 -18.76 -2.73 44.04
N GLU A 105 -18.81 -2.10 42.85
CA GLU A 105 -18.56 -0.65 42.75
C GLU A 105 -19.16 0.05 41.50
N SER A 106 -19.99 1.04 41.80
CA SER A 106 -20.70 2.04 41.00
C SER A 106 -20.08 2.65 39.73
N TYR A 107 -20.95 3.03 38.78
CA TYR A 107 -20.80 4.23 37.94
C TYR A 107 -21.78 5.31 38.41
N SER A 108 -21.31 6.53 38.67
CA SER A 108 -22.11 7.59 39.30
C SER A 108 -22.69 8.59 38.30
N THR A 109 -24.01 8.72 38.27
CA THR A 109 -24.71 9.86 37.65
C THR A 109 -25.08 10.87 38.73
N VAL A 110 -24.48 12.07 38.69
CA VAL A 110 -24.90 13.23 39.49
C VAL A 110 -25.78 14.13 38.62
N SER A 111 -26.77 14.78 39.23
CA SER A 111 -27.92 15.38 38.55
C SER A 111 -28.15 16.85 38.93
N SER A 112 -28.75 17.59 38.00
CA SER A 112 -29.68 18.72 38.20
C SER A 112 -29.27 19.93 39.07
N GLU A 113 -29.38 21.11 38.47
CA GLU A 113 -30.18 22.20 39.05
C GLU A 113 -31.53 22.32 38.30
N SER A 114 -32.44 23.15 38.81
CA SER A 114 -33.90 23.02 38.60
C SER A 114 -34.58 24.29 38.10
N GLU A 115 -35.78 24.19 37.50
CA GLU A 115 -37.02 24.70 38.13
C GLU A 115 -38.34 24.41 37.35
N GLU A 116 -39.44 24.60 38.10
CA GLU A 116 -40.87 24.32 37.90
C GLU A 116 -41.52 24.23 36.49
N GLU A 117 -42.40 23.21 36.31
CA GLU A 117 -43.61 23.32 35.48
C GLU A 117 -44.84 23.69 36.32
N LYS A 118 -45.64 24.66 35.88
CA LYS A 118 -47.09 24.74 36.21
C LYS A 118 -47.91 25.14 34.98
N THR A 119 -49.02 24.42 34.79
CA THR A 119 -49.95 24.51 33.65
C THR A 119 -50.78 25.79 33.62
N VAL A 120 -51.31 26.21 32.45
CA VAL A 120 -52.77 26.47 32.25
C VAL A 120 -53.19 26.78 30.78
N VAL A 121 -54.23 26.05 30.34
CA VAL A 121 -55.32 26.33 29.37
C VAL A 121 -55.10 27.06 28.02
N LYS A 122 -55.63 26.42 26.98
CA LYS A 122 -55.87 26.86 25.58
C LYS A 122 -56.63 28.20 25.42
N GLN A 123 -56.31 28.95 24.36
CA GLN A 123 -57.36 29.53 23.51
C GLN A 123 -57.05 29.42 22.00
N ARG A 124 -58.09 29.54 21.17
CA ARG A 124 -58.03 29.42 19.70
C ARG A 124 -58.12 30.80 19.05
N SER A 125 -57.43 30.99 17.93
CA SER A 125 -57.98 31.79 16.83
C SER A 125 -57.66 31.14 15.48
N ARG A 126 -58.34 31.57 14.41
CA ARG A 126 -58.25 31.02 13.05
C ARG A 126 -58.09 32.15 12.05
N LYS A 127 -57.30 31.95 10.99
CA LYS A 127 -57.81 32.02 9.60
C LYS A 127 -56.84 31.39 8.59
N ARG A 128 -57.36 31.18 7.38
CA ARG A 128 -56.88 30.27 6.33
C ARG A 128 -57.23 30.89 4.98
N LYS A 129 -56.38 30.71 3.96
CA LYS A 129 -56.78 30.79 2.54
C LYS A 129 -55.99 29.77 1.72
N GLN A 130 -56.63 29.21 0.70
CA GLN A 130 -56.08 28.25 -0.26
C GLN A 130 -56.63 28.58 -1.65
N ARG A 131 -55.85 28.29 -2.69
CA ARG A 131 -56.25 27.82 -4.04
C ARG A 131 -55.07 26.95 -4.52
N VAL A 132 -55.18 25.68 -4.92
CA VAL A 132 -56.16 24.93 -5.73
C VAL A 132 -55.99 25.18 -7.25
N VAL A 133 -55.37 24.19 -7.90
CA VAL A 133 -55.52 23.78 -9.32
C VAL A 133 -55.54 22.22 -9.32
N LYS A 134 -56.08 21.56 -10.36
CA LYS A 134 -56.41 20.11 -10.33
C LYS A 134 -56.28 19.45 -11.71
N LEU A 135 -55.56 18.30 -11.74
CA LEU A 135 -55.60 17.13 -12.66
C LEU A 135 -56.12 17.25 -14.11
N THR A 136 -55.34 16.74 -15.07
CA THR A 136 -55.77 15.78 -16.14
C THR A 136 -54.57 15.07 -16.81
N ALA A 137 -54.83 13.93 -17.45
CA ALA A 137 -53.99 13.10 -18.34
C ALA A 137 -54.96 12.23 -19.20
N PRO A 138 -54.56 11.34 -20.15
CA PRO A 138 -53.21 10.92 -20.60
C PRO A 138 -53.09 10.79 -22.16
N ASP A 139 -52.14 9.95 -22.62
CA ASP A 139 -52.01 9.25 -23.93
C ASP A 139 -51.67 10.01 -25.25
N GLY A 140 -50.90 9.33 -26.12
CA GLY A 140 -50.52 9.76 -27.49
C GLY A 140 -49.18 9.18 -27.97
N GLU A 141 -49.19 8.38 -29.05
CA GLU A 141 -48.05 7.59 -29.59
C GLU A 141 -47.21 8.35 -30.65
N ASP A 142 -46.26 7.63 -31.27
CA ASP A 142 -45.53 7.92 -32.53
C ASP A 142 -44.47 9.05 -32.57
N LEU A 143 -43.50 9.07 -33.50
CA LEU A 143 -42.57 8.05 -34.06
C LEU A 143 -41.62 8.79 -35.06
N ILE A 144 -40.49 8.15 -35.43
CA ILE A 144 -39.75 8.34 -36.71
C ILE A 144 -38.99 9.67 -36.98
N GLU A 145 -37.66 9.56 -36.82
CA GLU A 145 -36.58 9.88 -37.80
C GLU A 145 -36.26 11.31 -38.33
N SER A 146 -35.06 11.36 -38.94
CA SER A 146 -34.39 12.44 -39.70
C SER A 146 -33.91 13.65 -38.88
N GLU A 147 -32.61 13.92 -38.69
CA GLU A 147 -31.37 13.83 -39.51
C GLU A 147 -31.05 15.07 -40.37
N GLN A 148 -29.76 15.45 -40.29
CA GLN A 148 -28.90 15.97 -41.34
C GLN A 148 -29.19 17.35 -42.00
N ASP A 149 -28.34 18.29 -41.59
CA ASP A 149 -27.30 18.90 -42.45
C ASP A 149 -27.50 20.19 -43.29
N ILE A 150 -26.59 21.14 -42.96
CA ILE A 150 -25.62 21.82 -43.84
C ILE A 150 -26.13 22.44 -45.16
N THR A 151 -26.17 23.78 -45.18
CA THR A 151 -25.51 24.68 -46.16
C THR A 151 -25.73 26.12 -45.66
N VAL A 152 -24.76 27.03 -45.46
CA VAL A 152 -23.56 27.44 -46.24
C VAL A 152 -23.92 28.00 -47.62
N GLU A 153 -23.98 29.34 -47.76
CA GLU A 153 -23.15 30.07 -48.74
C GLU A 153 -23.20 31.63 -48.70
N LYS A 154 -22.13 32.23 -49.23
CA LYS A 154 -22.01 33.52 -49.97
C LYS A 154 -22.52 34.85 -49.37
N VAL A 155 -21.57 35.52 -48.70
CA VAL A 155 -21.05 36.90 -48.96
C VAL A 155 -21.74 37.73 -50.06
N SER A 156 -22.07 39.00 -49.77
CA SER A 156 -22.18 40.08 -50.78
C SER A 156 -21.61 41.43 -50.28
N LYS A 157 -21.62 42.49 -51.11
CA LYS A 157 -20.64 43.62 -51.05
C LYS A 157 -21.24 45.02 -50.78
N ILE A 158 -20.57 45.74 -49.86
CA ILE A 158 -20.08 47.15 -49.96
C ILE A 158 -21.05 48.26 -50.45
N LYS A 159 -21.27 49.31 -49.62
CA LYS A 159 -21.04 50.74 -49.99
C LYS A 159 -21.31 51.77 -48.86
N LYS A 160 -20.34 52.70 -48.70
CA LYS A 160 -20.43 54.19 -48.50
C LYS A 160 -21.36 54.76 -47.39
N ASP A 161 -20.96 55.81 -46.66
CA ASP A 161 -20.69 57.14 -47.26
C ASP A 161 -19.73 58.09 -46.49
N LYS A 162 -19.55 59.33 -47.00
CA LYS A 162 -18.54 60.34 -46.56
C LYS A 162 -19.10 61.59 -45.86
N LYS A 163 -18.38 62.10 -44.84
CA LYS A 163 -18.16 63.54 -44.48
C LYS A 163 -17.23 63.64 -43.24
N GLY A 164 -16.32 64.61 -43.06
CA GLY A 164 -15.74 65.57 -44.03
C GLY A 164 -15.21 66.90 -43.45
N LYS A 165 -13.87 67.03 -43.23
CA LYS A 165 -13.13 68.25 -42.77
C LYS A 165 -13.39 68.61 -41.28
N LYS A 166 -12.58 69.44 -40.57
CA LYS A 166 -11.55 70.46 -40.93
C LYS A 166 -10.44 70.51 -39.83
N ALA A 167 -9.42 71.39 -39.92
CA ALA A 167 -8.26 71.39 -39.00
C ALA A 167 -7.61 72.78 -38.72
N LYS A 168 -6.73 72.81 -37.69
CA LYS A 168 -5.65 73.78 -37.32
C LYS A 168 -5.95 75.07 -36.49
N LEU A 169 -5.12 75.25 -35.43
CA LEU A 169 -4.52 76.49 -34.86
C LEU A 169 -5.46 77.48 -34.09
N LYS A 170 -5.06 78.23 -33.02
CA LYS A 170 -3.89 78.24 -32.08
C LYS A 170 -4.22 79.17 -30.86
N GLU A 171 -3.30 79.32 -29.88
CA GLU A 171 -3.20 80.42 -28.85
C GLU A 171 -4.28 80.51 -27.73
N GLU A 172 -4.06 81.08 -26.53
CA GLU A 172 -2.88 81.18 -25.64
C GLU A 172 -3.27 81.68 -24.19
N LYS A 173 -2.42 81.44 -23.17
CA LYS A 173 -2.30 82.15 -21.84
C LYS A 173 -3.46 82.08 -20.79
N ILE A 174 -3.27 82.27 -19.46
CA ILE A 174 -2.15 81.99 -18.51
C ILE A 174 -2.56 82.16 -16.99
N VAL A 175 -1.79 81.58 -16.04
CA VAL A 175 -1.53 81.98 -14.61
C VAL A 175 -2.39 81.50 -13.38
N SER A 176 -1.78 80.58 -12.60
CA SER A 176 -1.72 80.50 -11.10
C SER A 176 -2.91 79.91 -10.28
N LYS A 177 -2.72 79.39 -9.04
CA LYS A 177 -1.58 79.47 -8.08
C LYS A 177 -1.53 78.32 -7.03
N LYS A 178 -0.39 77.59 -6.91
CA LYS A 178 0.36 77.06 -5.71
C LYS A 178 -0.39 76.42 -4.48
N VAL A 179 0.12 75.50 -3.64
CA VAL A 179 1.40 74.74 -3.34
C VAL A 179 1.09 73.72 -2.18
N PRO A 180 1.93 72.74 -1.76
CA PRO A 180 3.28 72.29 -2.18
C PRO A 180 3.36 70.86 -2.77
N GLU A 181 4.58 70.48 -3.18
CA GLU A 181 5.09 69.11 -3.34
C GLU A 181 6.26 68.91 -2.35
N GLU A 182 6.63 67.67 -2.05
CA GLU A 182 8.00 67.29 -1.64
C GLU A 182 8.51 66.17 -2.57
N GLU A 183 9.82 66.10 -2.77
CA GLU A 183 10.47 65.38 -3.88
C GLU A 183 10.97 63.98 -3.46
N GLY A 184 11.08 63.02 -4.40
CA GLY A 184 11.65 61.71 -4.02
C GLY A 184 11.82 60.58 -5.06
N GLU A 185 11.57 60.74 -6.36
CA GLU A 185 11.55 59.55 -7.27
C GLU A 185 11.95 59.80 -8.74
N ASP A 186 13.21 60.18 -9.04
CA ASP A 186 13.72 60.21 -10.44
C ASP A 186 15.23 59.89 -10.62
N ILE A 187 15.75 58.90 -9.88
CA ILE A 187 17.13 58.41 -10.03
C ILE A 187 17.18 57.05 -10.76
N LEU A 188 16.19 56.18 -10.54
CA LEU A 188 16.12 54.84 -11.15
C LEU A 188 15.93 54.89 -12.68
N ALA A 189 15.24 55.91 -13.20
CA ALA A 189 14.98 56.06 -14.63
C ALA A 189 16.24 56.37 -15.48
N GLN A 190 17.31 56.88 -14.86
CA GLN A 190 18.55 57.22 -15.58
C GLN A 190 19.53 56.04 -15.67
N ILE A 191 19.54 55.13 -14.68
CA ILE A 191 20.47 53.99 -14.64
C ILE A 191 20.10 52.91 -15.68
N LEU A 192 18.80 52.68 -15.92
CA LEU A 192 18.32 51.71 -16.90
C LEU A 192 18.66 52.07 -18.37
N LYS A 193 19.08 53.32 -18.64
CA LYS A 193 19.46 53.79 -19.99
C LYS A 193 20.91 53.50 -20.39
N LEU A 194 21.70 52.87 -19.52
CA LEU A 194 23.14 52.59 -19.75
C LEU A 194 23.50 51.10 -19.84
N LYS A 195 22.51 50.18 -19.84
CA LYS A 195 22.74 48.72 -19.86
C LYS A 195 22.20 47.96 -21.08
N SER A 196 21.62 48.65 -22.08
CA SER A 196 21.19 48.02 -23.35
C SER A 196 22.16 48.37 -24.48
N GLY A 197 23.03 47.42 -24.84
CA GLY A 197 24.08 47.64 -25.84
C GLY A 197 24.93 46.40 -26.13
N GLU A 198 24.30 45.36 -26.69
CA GLU A 198 24.99 44.12 -27.08
C GLU A 198 25.52 44.14 -28.52
N THR A 199 26.71 43.56 -28.70
CA THR A 199 27.09 42.76 -29.89
C THR A 199 28.03 41.66 -29.38
N VAL A 200 27.84 40.33 -29.44
CA VAL A 200 27.11 39.35 -30.29
C VAL A 200 28.10 38.47 -31.08
N VAL A 201 27.93 37.13 -31.03
CA VAL A 201 28.65 36.07 -31.78
C VAL A 201 30.14 35.85 -31.37
N SER A 202 30.66 34.63 -31.15
CA SER A 202 30.09 33.25 -31.00
C SER A 202 31.17 32.27 -30.47
N ASP A 203 30.75 31.11 -29.95
CA ASP A 203 31.31 29.72 -30.00
C ASP A 203 32.85 29.47 -30.06
N SER A 204 33.43 28.38 -29.53
CA SER A 204 32.90 27.02 -29.30
C SER A 204 33.63 26.21 -28.20
N ILE A 205 33.12 25.01 -27.92
CA ILE A 205 33.54 24.01 -26.89
C ILE A 205 34.85 23.27 -27.24
N ALA A 206 35.66 22.90 -26.23
CA ALA A 206 36.44 21.64 -26.16
C ALA A 206 37.03 21.38 -24.75
N GLU A 207 37.19 20.11 -24.37
CA GLU A 207 37.84 19.62 -23.13
C GLU A 207 39.32 19.26 -23.38
N THR A 208 40.18 19.23 -22.34
CA THR A 208 40.98 18.03 -21.94
C THR A 208 42.00 18.26 -20.80
N GLU A 209 42.11 17.20 -19.98
CA GLU A 209 43.21 16.59 -19.19
C GLU A 209 44.60 17.26 -18.94
N GLU A 210 45.01 17.14 -17.67
CA GLU A 210 46.33 16.70 -17.11
C GLU A 210 47.73 17.25 -17.53
N THR A 211 48.68 16.99 -16.61
CA THR A 211 50.16 16.87 -16.76
C THR A 211 51.10 18.09 -16.60
N ASP A 212 51.59 18.24 -15.37
CA ASP A 212 53.02 18.20 -14.96
C ASP A 212 54.10 19.22 -15.44
N LYS A 213 55.26 19.17 -14.78
CA LYS A 213 56.28 20.23 -14.63
C LYS A 213 57.39 20.19 -15.69
N SER A 214 57.70 21.33 -16.32
CA SER A 214 59.10 21.71 -16.67
C SER A 214 59.22 23.24 -16.88
N LYS A 215 60.03 24.00 -16.12
CA LYS A 215 61.50 24.10 -15.95
C LYS A 215 62.22 25.04 -16.95
N LEU A 216 63.01 25.97 -16.37
CA LEU A 216 64.15 26.73 -16.94
C LEU A 216 63.82 27.87 -17.95
N LYS A 217 64.19 29.12 -17.67
CA LYS A 217 65.60 29.55 -17.52
C LYS A 217 65.81 30.78 -16.62
N LYS A 218 66.90 30.75 -15.83
CA LYS A 218 67.52 31.96 -15.26
C LYS A 218 68.19 32.78 -16.38
N LYS A 219 68.06 34.11 -16.34
CA LYS A 219 69.13 35.03 -16.78
C LYS A 219 69.24 36.19 -15.78
N SER A 220 70.44 36.39 -15.26
CA SER A 220 70.75 37.39 -14.23
C SER A 220 71.22 38.71 -14.84
N ALA A 221 70.91 39.79 -14.12
CA ALA A 221 71.62 41.07 -14.06
C ALA A 221 72.07 41.75 -15.38
N LYS A 222 71.43 42.89 -15.69
CA LYS A 222 72.17 44.07 -16.16
C LYS A 222 71.59 45.34 -15.52
N LYS A 223 72.41 46.06 -14.74
CA LYS A 223 71.99 47.26 -13.98
C LYS A 223 71.39 48.34 -14.91
N LYS A 224 70.27 48.93 -14.51
CA LYS A 224 69.91 50.32 -14.85
C LYS A 224 69.56 51.08 -13.58
N LYS A 225 70.03 52.33 -13.54
CA LYS A 225 70.17 53.21 -12.38
C LYS A 225 68.87 53.45 -11.61
N ASP A 226 69.04 53.75 -10.33
CA ASP A 226 68.04 54.34 -9.45
C ASP A 226 67.34 55.55 -10.10
N LYS A 227 66.00 55.56 -10.02
CA LYS A 227 65.31 56.78 -9.62
C LYS A 227 64.98 56.61 -8.14
N LYS A 228 65.64 57.38 -7.27
CA LYS A 228 65.15 57.56 -5.91
C LYS A 228 63.77 58.22 -5.99
N MET A 229 62.72 57.51 -5.58
CA MET A 229 61.57 58.20 -5.00
C MET A 229 62.10 58.99 -3.80
N THR A 230 61.67 60.23 -3.63
CA THR A 230 61.93 60.96 -2.38
C THR A 230 61.24 60.21 -1.24
N PRO A 231 61.81 60.17 -0.02
CA PRO A 231 61.18 59.49 1.12
C PRO A 231 59.73 59.93 1.30
N GLN A 232 59.51 61.24 1.23
CA GLN A 232 58.21 61.92 1.27
C GLN A 232 57.18 61.35 0.27
N MET A 233 57.57 60.93 -0.93
CA MET A 233 56.63 60.45 -1.94
C MET A 233 56.30 58.94 -1.79
N ALA A 234 57.20 58.17 -1.17
CA ALA A 234 56.91 56.80 -0.74
C ALA A 234 56.13 56.78 0.59
N GLU A 235 56.33 57.79 1.42
CA GLU A 235 55.60 58.06 2.66
C GLU A 235 54.18 58.57 2.37
N GLN A 236 54.00 59.48 1.41
CA GLN A 236 52.69 59.87 0.87
C GLN A 236 51.94 58.65 0.31
N LEU A 237 52.56 57.81 -0.54
CA LEU A 237 51.92 56.59 -1.03
C LEU A 237 51.52 55.61 0.09
N ARG A 238 52.22 55.61 1.23
CA ARG A 238 51.82 54.84 2.42
C ARG A 238 50.65 55.48 3.15
N MET A 239 50.70 56.79 3.39
CA MET A 239 49.60 57.55 4.01
C MET A 239 48.32 57.52 3.16
N GLU A 240 48.43 57.57 1.83
CA GLU A 240 47.32 57.42 0.90
C GLU A 240 46.76 56.00 0.94
N ALA A 241 47.61 54.96 0.90
CA ALA A 241 47.17 53.58 1.05
C ALA A 241 46.54 53.28 2.43
N GLU A 242 47.01 53.92 3.49
CA GLU A 242 46.44 53.82 4.84
C GLU A 242 45.09 54.57 4.93
N GLN A 243 44.98 55.78 4.38
CA GLN A 243 43.72 56.52 4.27
C GLN A 243 42.72 55.86 3.30
N GLU A 244 43.19 55.12 2.30
CA GLU A 244 42.36 54.32 1.41
C GLU A 244 41.92 53.02 2.08
N ALA A 245 42.79 52.33 2.83
CA ALA A 245 42.41 51.19 3.66
C ALA A 245 41.41 51.57 4.77
N ILE A 246 41.57 52.74 5.40
CA ILE A 246 40.59 53.29 6.36
C ILE A 246 39.25 53.53 5.67
N ARG A 247 39.23 54.18 4.49
CA ARG A 247 37.98 54.40 3.72
C ARG A 247 37.34 53.10 3.24
N GLN A 248 38.13 52.10 2.83
CA GLN A 248 37.64 50.78 2.45
C GLN A 248 37.02 50.06 3.66
N ALA A 249 37.68 50.07 4.82
CA ALA A 249 37.16 49.49 6.06
C ALA A 249 35.94 50.25 6.62
N GLU A 250 35.81 51.55 6.36
CA GLU A 250 34.63 52.35 6.71
C GLU A 250 33.45 52.05 5.77
N LEU A 251 33.69 51.97 4.46
CA LEU A 251 32.70 51.51 3.47
C LEU A 251 32.23 50.07 3.75
N GLU A 252 33.15 49.17 4.12
CA GLU A 252 32.83 47.79 4.51
C GLU A 252 31.96 47.75 5.77
N LYS A 253 32.25 48.57 6.79
CA LYS A 253 31.40 48.71 7.99
C LYS A 253 30.02 49.27 7.66
N VAL A 254 29.91 50.25 6.77
CA VAL A 254 28.62 50.79 6.31
C VAL A 254 27.81 49.70 5.61
N ARG A 255 28.40 48.97 4.66
CA ARG A 255 27.73 47.87 3.95
C ARG A 255 27.32 46.74 4.89
N LEU A 256 28.16 46.38 5.86
CA LEU A 256 27.82 45.39 6.88
C LEU A 256 26.68 45.87 7.81
N ALA A 257 26.57 47.17 8.08
CA ALA A 257 25.47 47.74 8.83
C ALA A 257 24.16 47.78 8.01
N GLU A 258 24.24 48.10 6.71
CA GLU A 258 23.12 48.01 5.76
C GLU A 258 22.61 46.56 5.64
N GLU A 259 23.50 45.59 5.41
CA GLU A 259 23.18 44.15 5.41
C GLU A 259 22.53 43.72 6.73
N ARG A 260 23.03 44.21 7.88
CA ARG A 260 22.44 43.92 9.19
C ARG A 260 21.04 44.51 9.36
N LEU A 261 20.79 45.73 8.87
CA LEU A 261 19.48 46.36 8.91
C LEU A 261 18.48 45.62 8.01
N ILE A 262 18.88 45.26 6.78
CA ILE A 262 18.08 44.45 5.85
C ILE A 262 17.76 43.09 6.45
N ALA A 263 18.71 42.46 7.14
CA ALA A 263 18.47 41.19 7.84
C ALA A 263 17.49 41.34 9.02
N ILE A 264 17.59 42.41 9.83
CA ILE A 264 16.65 42.69 10.92
C ILE A 264 15.23 42.98 10.38
N GLU A 265 15.11 43.69 9.25
CA GLU A 265 13.82 43.89 8.60
C GLU A 265 13.25 42.58 8.05
N LYS A 266 14.09 41.73 7.47
CA LYS A 266 13.72 40.39 7.00
C LYS A 266 13.26 39.48 8.15
N GLU A 267 13.90 39.51 9.31
CA GLU A 267 13.43 38.78 10.50
C GLU A 267 12.08 39.33 11.01
N LYS A 268 11.90 40.66 11.08
CA LYS A 268 10.61 41.28 11.43
C LYS A 268 9.49 40.93 10.44
N LYS A 269 9.84 40.72 9.17
CA LYS A 269 8.90 40.23 8.16
C LYS A 269 8.60 38.74 8.36
N GLU A 270 9.61 37.92 8.65
CA GLU A 270 9.42 36.48 8.88
C GLU A 270 8.59 36.19 10.15
N THR A 271 8.76 36.97 11.22
CA THR A 271 7.90 36.86 12.43
C THR A 271 6.44 37.23 12.12
N ALA A 272 6.20 38.31 11.38
CA ALA A 272 4.86 38.72 10.95
C ALA A 272 4.20 37.69 10.01
N GLU A 273 4.95 37.17 9.04
CA GLU A 273 4.50 36.09 8.14
C GLU A 273 4.24 34.78 8.90
N MET A 274 5.00 34.49 9.96
CA MET A 274 4.79 33.32 10.83
C MET A 274 3.49 33.44 11.64
N LEU A 275 3.23 34.58 12.28
CA LEU A 275 1.97 34.82 13.01
C LEU A 275 0.76 34.69 12.07
N LEU A 276 0.85 35.29 10.88
CA LEU A 276 -0.18 35.19 9.85
C LEU A 276 -0.31 33.75 9.30
N ARG A 277 0.79 32.98 9.24
CA ARG A 277 0.78 31.55 8.88
C ARG A 277 0.00 30.74 9.90
N ASP A 278 0.22 30.94 11.20
CA ASP A 278 -0.49 30.17 12.22
C ASP A 278 -1.99 30.49 12.22
N GLU A 279 -2.35 31.76 12.07
CA GLU A 279 -3.76 32.18 11.98
C GLU A 279 -4.45 31.59 10.75
N GLN A 280 -3.80 31.60 9.58
CA GLN A 280 -4.34 31.04 8.34
C GLN A 280 -4.44 29.50 8.39
N LEU A 281 -3.36 28.82 8.77
CA LEU A 281 -3.33 27.35 8.87
C LEU A 281 -4.29 26.82 9.94
N SER A 282 -4.50 27.53 11.06
CA SER A 282 -5.49 27.12 12.07
C SER A 282 -6.91 27.02 11.50
N LYS A 283 -7.27 27.94 10.59
CA LYS A 283 -8.57 27.96 9.93
C LYS A 283 -8.70 26.83 8.92
N THR A 284 -7.66 26.55 8.14
CA THR A 284 -7.66 25.40 7.20
C THR A 284 -7.69 24.07 7.96
N GLN A 285 -6.88 23.90 9.00
CA GLN A 285 -6.86 22.70 9.86
C GLN A 285 -8.25 22.45 10.48
N PHE A 286 -8.95 23.50 10.95
CA PHE A 286 -10.34 23.38 11.42
C PHE A 286 -11.32 22.94 10.31
N HIS A 287 -11.17 23.43 9.08
CA HIS A 287 -12.00 22.99 7.96
C HIS A 287 -11.71 21.53 7.55
N ILE A 288 -10.44 21.09 7.60
CA ILE A 288 -10.04 19.70 7.33
C ILE A 288 -10.60 18.77 8.41
N LYS A 289 -10.39 19.09 9.70
CA LYS A 289 -10.95 18.30 10.81
C LYS A 289 -12.48 18.20 10.70
N LYS A 290 -13.17 19.31 10.43
CA LYS A 290 -14.62 19.28 10.21
C LYS A 290 -15.03 18.41 9.02
N ALA A 291 -14.22 18.27 7.97
CA ALA A 291 -14.52 17.35 6.87
C ALA A 291 -14.38 15.89 7.31
N LEU A 292 -13.33 15.56 8.08
CA LEU A 292 -13.12 14.23 8.69
C LEU A 292 -14.25 13.86 9.66
N ASP A 293 -14.63 14.77 10.58
CA ASP A 293 -15.70 14.53 11.57
C ASP A 293 -17.03 14.14 10.87
N ASN A 294 -17.38 14.84 9.78
CA ASN A 294 -18.58 14.54 9.00
C ASN A 294 -18.49 13.19 8.26
N PHE A 295 -17.30 12.80 7.78
CA PHE A 295 -17.10 11.51 7.12
C PHE A 295 -17.15 10.35 8.11
N MET A 296 -16.58 10.50 9.31
CA MET A 296 -16.60 9.49 10.37
C MET A 296 -18.04 9.19 10.82
N GLU A 297 -18.86 10.23 11.03
CA GLU A 297 -20.27 10.04 11.39
C GLU A 297 -21.10 9.48 10.21
N ALA A 298 -20.84 9.90 8.95
CA ALA A 298 -21.49 9.29 7.79
C ALA A 298 -21.13 7.80 7.63
N THR A 299 -19.87 7.42 7.87
CA THR A 299 -19.38 6.04 7.82
C THR A 299 -19.91 5.21 9.00
N ARG A 300 -20.16 5.83 10.15
CA ARG A 300 -20.90 5.21 11.27
C ARG A 300 -22.35 4.94 10.87
N ILE A 301 -23.06 5.94 10.34
CA ILE A 301 -24.46 5.78 9.90
C ILE A 301 -24.57 4.71 8.80
N GLU A 302 -23.62 4.63 7.85
CA GLU A 302 -23.61 3.55 6.85
C GLU A 302 -23.52 2.17 7.53
N ARG A 303 -22.55 1.96 8.42
CA ARG A 303 -22.36 0.71 9.20
C ARG A 303 -23.58 0.35 10.04
N ASP A 304 -24.16 1.31 10.77
CA ASP A 304 -25.35 1.08 11.60
C ASP A 304 -26.55 0.65 10.73
N THR A 305 -26.65 1.15 9.48
CA THR A 305 -27.66 0.66 8.52
C THR A 305 -27.29 -0.66 7.85
N GLU A 306 -26.02 -1.07 7.83
CA GLU A 306 -25.57 -2.36 7.28
C GLU A 306 -25.80 -3.49 8.30
N ASP A 307 -25.46 -3.27 9.57
CA ASP A 307 -25.76 -4.21 10.66
C ASP A 307 -27.27 -4.40 10.84
N TRP A 308 -28.07 -3.32 10.75
CA TRP A 308 -29.53 -3.42 10.77
C TRP A 308 -30.11 -4.23 9.59
N LYS A 309 -29.52 -4.14 8.38
CA LYS A 309 -29.92 -5.00 7.25
C LYS A 309 -29.59 -6.46 7.54
N LEU A 310 -28.37 -6.76 7.98
CA LEU A 310 -27.92 -8.12 8.29
C LEU A 310 -28.77 -8.77 9.39
N PHE A 311 -29.18 -8.00 10.40
CA PHE A 311 -30.13 -8.41 11.43
C PHE A 311 -31.53 -8.72 10.85
N VAL A 312 -32.09 -7.83 10.02
CA VAL A 312 -33.42 -8.00 9.40
C VAL A 312 -33.43 -9.17 8.39
N GLU A 313 -32.37 -9.36 7.64
CA GLU A 313 -32.19 -10.46 6.69
C GLU A 313 -31.92 -11.82 7.37
N CYS A 314 -31.68 -11.82 8.68
CA CYS A 314 -31.28 -13.01 9.46
C CYS A 314 -30.05 -13.69 8.84
N GLY A 315 -29.00 -12.91 8.56
CA GLY A 315 -27.78 -13.36 7.89
C GLY A 315 -27.14 -14.57 8.56
N LYS A 316 -26.69 -15.54 7.75
CA LYS A 316 -26.00 -16.76 8.22
C LYS A 316 -24.56 -16.51 8.70
N LEU A 317 -23.96 -15.41 8.28
CA LEU A 317 -22.57 -15.08 8.56
C LEU A 317 -22.47 -14.15 9.77
N PRO A 318 -21.46 -14.34 10.66
CA PRO A 318 -21.20 -13.42 11.76
C PRO A 318 -20.78 -12.04 11.23
N ASN A 319 -21.08 -10.98 11.98
CA ASN A 319 -20.54 -9.64 11.70
C ASN A 319 -19.09 -9.53 12.25
N PRO A 320 -18.06 -9.29 11.41
CA PRO A 320 -16.66 -9.22 11.84
C PRO A 320 -16.33 -8.13 12.88
N TYR A 321 -17.19 -7.10 13.02
CA TYR A 321 -17.02 -6.08 14.06
C TYR A 321 -17.15 -6.65 15.49
N PHE A 322 -17.87 -7.77 15.64
CA PHE A 322 -18.20 -8.42 16.90
C PHE A 322 -17.46 -9.75 17.07
N CYS A 323 -16.29 -9.69 17.73
CA CYS A 323 -15.38 -10.83 17.94
C CYS A 323 -16.05 -12.08 18.55
N ASN A 324 -17.07 -11.92 19.39
CA ASN A 324 -17.82 -13.03 19.98
C ASN A 324 -18.66 -13.81 18.95
N GLN A 325 -19.21 -13.14 17.92
CA GLN A 325 -19.92 -13.82 16.83
C GLN A 325 -18.94 -14.66 16.00
N MET A 326 -17.79 -14.06 15.67
CA MET A 326 -16.70 -14.72 14.93
C MET A 326 -16.16 -15.97 15.65
N ASN A 327 -15.92 -15.88 16.96
CA ASN A 327 -15.49 -17.02 17.78
C ASN A 327 -16.57 -18.12 17.86
N THR A 328 -17.84 -17.75 17.94
CA THR A 328 -18.95 -18.71 17.94
C THR A 328 -19.04 -19.48 16.62
N TYR A 329 -18.84 -18.79 15.49
CA TYR A 329 -18.80 -19.42 14.17
C TYR A 329 -17.62 -20.39 14.01
N LEU A 330 -16.42 -20.00 14.47
CA LEU A 330 -15.25 -20.88 14.47
C LEU A 330 -15.47 -22.15 15.31
N HIS A 331 -16.06 -22.03 16.50
CA HIS A 331 -16.31 -23.17 17.37
C HIS A 331 -17.29 -24.18 16.75
N ILE A 332 -18.37 -23.71 16.12
CA ILE A 332 -19.31 -24.56 15.39
C ILE A 332 -18.64 -25.24 14.18
N TRP A 333 -17.73 -24.54 13.48
CA TRP A 333 -16.94 -25.15 12.41
C TRP A 333 -16.00 -26.23 12.94
N GLU A 334 -15.35 -26.04 14.09
CA GLU A 334 -14.47 -27.04 14.71
C GLU A 334 -15.20 -28.35 15.04
N GLU A 335 -16.46 -28.30 15.51
CA GLU A 335 -17.27 -29.50 15.76
C GLU A 335 -17.57 -30.30 14.48
N ASP A 336 -17.85 -29.62 13.36
CA ASP A 336 -18.21 -30.24 12.08
C ASP A 336 -17.01 -30.50 11.12
N ILE A 337 -15.82 -29.93 11.37
CA ILE A 337 -14.71 -29.91 10.39
C ILE A 337 -14.31 -31.32 9.92
N ASP A 338 -14.36 -32.27 10.85
CA ASP A 338 -14.01 -33.69 10.70
C ASP A 338 -14.98 -34.45 9.77
N ALA A 339 -16.15 -33.87 9.50
CA ALA A 339 -17.18 -34.36 8.58
C ALA A 339 -17.15 -33.71 7.19
N THR A 340 -16.32 -32.69 6.95
CA THR A 340 -16.40 -31.82 5.76
C THR A 340 -16.14 -32.52 4.42
N ASP A 341 -17.05 -32.37 3.45
CA ASP A 341 -16.87 -32.75 2.04
C ASP A 341 -16.28 -31.59 1.19
N MET A 342 -15.65 -31.87 0.03
CA MET A 342 -15.01 -30.82 -0.79
C MET A 342 -15.93 -29.66 -1.19
N ASN A 343 -17.21 -29.94 -1.51
CA ASN A 343 -18.17 -28.90 -1.87
C ASN A 343 -18.43 -27.95 -0.69
N GLU A 344 -18.56 -28.52 0.51
CA GLU A 344 -18.82 -27.81 1.76
C GLU A 344 -17.60 -26.99 2.20
N ALA A 345 -16.39 -27.54 2.06
CA ALA A 345 -15.13 -26.81 2.24
C ALA A 345 -15.05 -25.61 1.27
N SER A 346 -15.41 -25.78 -0.01
CA SER A 346 -15.37 -24.69 -0.98
C SER A 346 -16.36 -23.57 -0.66
N THR A 347 -17.60 -23.91 -0.25
CA THR A 347 -18.57 -22.90 0.22
C THR A 347 -18.10 -22.20 1.50
N ARG A 348 -17.53 -22.93 2.47
CA ARG A 348 -16.92 -22.33 3.67
C ARG A 348 -15.73 -21.43 3.32
N THR A 349 -14.98 -21.73 2.26
CA THR A 349 -13.90 -20.87 1.76
C THR A 349 -14.45 -19.56 1.18
N GLU A 350 -15.50 -19.57 0.37
CA GLU A 350 -16.14 -18.33 -0.13
C GLU A 350 -16.66 -17.46 1.03
N ASP A 351 -17.41 -18.06 1.97
CA ASP A 351 -17.89 -17.38 3.18
C ASP A 351 -16.73 -16.81 4.02
N THR A 352 -15.66 -17.58 4.21
CA THR A 352 -14.46 -17.17 4.97
C THR A 352 -13.69 -16.04 4.31
N LEU A 353 -13.50 -16.07 2.98
CA LEU A 353 -12.80 -15.02 2.25
C LEU A 353 -13.56 -13.69 2.31
N LYS A 354 -14.90 -13.74 2.28
CA LYS A 354 -15.72 -12.55 2.52
C LYS A 354 -15.50 -12.02 3.94
N LEU A 355 -15.64 -12.86 4.96
CA LEU A 355 -15.43 -12.48 6.36
C LEU A 355 -14.04 -11.90 6.63
N ILE A 356 -12.99 -12.47 6.02
CA ILE A 356 -11.62 -11.95 6.08
C ILE A 356 -11.53 -10.58 5.40
N SER A 357 -12.14 -10.38 4.22
CA SER A 357 -12.07 -9.09 3.53
C SER A 357 -12.81 -7.98 4.27
N ASP A 358 -13.98 -8.29 4.84
CA ASP A 358 -14.77 -7.37 5.66
C ASP A 358 -14.01 -7.02 6.97
N LEU A 359 -13.30 -8.00 7.56
CA LEU A 359 -12.42 -7.81 8.72
C LEU A 359 -11.17 -6.98 8.39
N GLU A 360 -10.61 -7.11 7.18
CA GLU A 360 -9.45 -6.34 6.74
C GLU A 360 -9.78 -4.87 6.43
N GLU A 361 -11.02 -4.54 6.00
CA GLU A 361 -11.49 -3.13 5.93
C GLU A 361 -11.60 -2.50 7.34
N LEU A 362 -12.05 -3.27 8.34
CA LEU A 362 -12.08 -2.83 9.74
C LEU A 362 -10.66 -2.63 10.30
N ILE A 363 -9.74 -3.57 10.08
CA ILE A 363 -8.34 -3.46 10.51
C ILE A 363 -7.66 -2.22 9.91
N ALA A 364 -7.86 -1.96 8.60
CA ALA A 364 -7.28 -0.81 7.92
C ALA A 364 -7.80 0.52 8.48
N SER A 365 -9.13 0.70 8.50
CA SER A 365 -9.76 1.94 8.99
C SER A 365 -9.50 2.22 10.48
N TYR A 366 -9.30 1.18 11.29
CA TYR A 366 -9.01 1.33 12.71
C TYR A 366 -7.56 1.72 13.00
N SER A 367 -6.60 1.22 12.21
CA SER A 367 -5.18 1.55 12.33
C SER A 367 -4.88 3.04 12.15
N GLU A 368 -5.74 3.77 11.44
CA GLU A 368 -5.64 5.22 11.20
C GLU A 368 -6.18 6.05 12.38
N SER A 369 -7.05 5.47 13.21
CA SER A 369 -7.71 6.14 14.35
C SER A 369 -6.92 6.10 15.66
N GLY A 370 -6.03 5.11 15.83
CA GLY A 370 -5.13 5.00 16.99
C GLY A 370 -5.78 4.58 18.33
N GLU A 371 -7.09 4.34 18.36
CA GLU A 371 -7.80 3.98 19.60
C GLU A 371 -7.70 2.48 19.94
N ASN A 372 -7.73 2.18 21.23
CA ASN A 372 -7.87 0.86 21.87
C ASN A 372 -7.20 -0.35 21.14
N ARG A 373 -5.87 -0.47 21.30
CA ARG A 373 -4.99 -1.49 20.69
C ARG A 373 -5.47 -2.94 20.84
N GLU A 374 -6.04 -3.30 21.99
CA GLU A 374 -6.49 -4.66 22.27
C GLU A 374 -7.50 -5.17 21.23
N LYS A 375 -8.37 -4.28 20.70
CA LYS A 375 -9.35 -4.68 19.68
C LYS A 375 -8.68 -5.07 18.36
N LEU A 376 -7.62 -4.35 17.98
CA LEU A 376 -6.84 -4.63 16.78
C LEU A 376 -6.10 -5.96 16.89
N GLU A 377 -5.51 -6.26 18.05
CA GLU A 377 -4.82 -7.54 18.31
C GLU A 377 -5.80 -8.72 18.29
N ASN A 378 -6.99 -8.57 18.88
CA ASN A 378 -8.06 -9.58 18.80
C ASN A 378 -8.51 -9.83 17.36
N TRP A 379 -8.68 -8.78 16.54
CA TRP A 379 -9.03 -8.94 15.12
C TRP A 379 -7.93 -9.64 14.32
N LEU A 380 -6.66 -9.31 14.55
CA LEU A 380 -5.52 -9.97 13.90
C LEU A 380 -5.42 -11.46 14.29
N TRP A 381 -5.72 -11.80 15.54
CA TRP A 381 -5.75 -13.18 16.04
C TRP A 381 -6.90 -13.98 15.41
N ILE A 382 -8.13 -13.43 15.39
CA ILE A 382 -9.29 -14.05 14.72
C ILE A 382 -9.02 -14.26 13.23
N ARG A 383 -8.43 -13.26 12.55
CA ARG A 383 -8.05 -13.37 11.13
C ARG A 383 -7.14 -14.56 10.87
N LYS A 384 -6.19 -14.85 11.77
CA LYS A 384 -5.34 -16.04 11.67
C LYS A 384 -6.14 -17.34 11.86
N LEU A 385 -6.97 -17.44 12.89
CA LEU A 385 -7.77 -18.65 13.16
C LEU A 385 -8.67 -19.05 11.97
N PHE A 386 -9.29 -18.08 11.29
CA PHE A 386 -10.09 -18.36 10.10
C PHE A 386 -9.26 -18.95 8.95
N ARG A 387 -8.03 -18.48 8.74
CA ARG A 387 -7.11 -19.01 7.71
C ARG A 387 -6.61 -20.41 8.07
N ASP A 388 -6.19 -20.61 9.32
CA ASP A 388 -5.74 -21.91 9.82
C ASP A 388 -6.88 -22.97 9.72
N SER A 389 -8.12 -22.58 10.05
CA SER A 389 -9.32 -23.42 9.93
C SER A 389 -9.68 -23.73 8.46
N GLN A 390 -9.58 -22.74 7.56
CA GLN A 390 -9.84 -22.90 6.13
C GLN A 390 -8.85 -23.87 5.48
N GLN A 391 -7.54 -23.73 5.76
CA GLN A 391 -6.51 -24.66 5.29
C GLN A 391 -6.76 -26.08 5.82
N THR A 392 -7.02 -26.21 7.13
CA THR A 392 -7.36 -27.50 7.76
C THR A 392 -8.59 -28.15 7.11
N SER A 393 -9.62 -27.36 6.77
CA SER A 393 -10.83 -27.84 6.12
C SER A 393 -10.58 -28.41 4.72
N LEU A 394 -9.64 -27.83 3.94
CA LEU A 394 -9.23 -28.34 2.64
C LEU A 394 -8.37 -29.61 2.76
N ASP A 395 -7.51 -29.68 3.77
CA ASP A 395 -6.68 -30.87 4.05
C ASP A 395 -7.50 -32.06 4.56
N VAL A 396 -8.46 -31.83 5.46
CA VAL A 396 -9.40 -32.86 5.95
C VAL A 396 -10.31 -33.37 4.82
N ALA A 397 -10.84 -32.49 3.98
CA ALA A 397 -11.63 -32.91 2.82
C ALA A 397 -10.78 -33.71 1.81
N THR A 398 -9.52 -33.32 1.57
CA THR A 398 -8.54 -34.10 0.78
C THR A 398 -8.28 -35.48 1.41
N TYR A 399 -8.10 -35.57 2.73
CA TYR A 399 -7.90 -36.83 3.45
C TYR A 399 -9.13 -37.76 3.31
N ARG A 400 -10.34 -37.21 3.44
CA ARG A 400 -11.60 -37.95 3.32
C ARG A 400 -11.82 -38.46 1.88
N LEU A 401 -11.39 -37.73 0.85
CA LEU A 401 -11.29 -38.24 -0.52
C LEU A 401 -10.33 -39.43 -0.63
N LEU A 402 -9.07 -39.24 -0.19
CA LEU A 402 -7.99 -40.24 -0.30
C LEU A 402 -8.26 -41.52 0.51
N ARG A 403 -9.07 -41.46 1.57
CA ARG A 403 -9.44 -42.62 2.39
C ARG A 403 -10.24 -43.70 1.64
N ASN A 404 -10.94 -43.37 0.55
CA ASN A 404 -11.65 -44.38 -0.27
C ASN A 404 -11.49 -44.08 -1.76
N VAL A 405 -10.31 -44.40 -2.30
CA VAL A 405 -9.97 -44.22 -3.71
C VAL A 405 -10.97 -44.87 -4.66
N PHE A 406 -11.47 -46.06 -4.35
CA PHE A 406 -12.37 -46.80 -5.24
C PHE A 406 -13.78 -46.19 -5.36
N LYS A 407 -14.25 -45.46 -4.33
CA LYS A 407 -15.53 -44.75 -4.34
C LYS A 407 -15.39 -43.31 -4.84
N ASN A 408 -14.29 -42.64 -4.48
CA ASN A 408 -14.17 -41.19 -4.58
C ASN A 408 -13.39 -40.70 -5.82
N LEU A 409 -12.48 -41.51 -6.38
CA LEU A 409 -11.65 -41.14 -7.54
C LEU A 409 -12.12 -41.87 -8.81
N VAL A 410 -12.02 -41.17 -9.94
CA VAL A 410 -12.30 -41.70 -11.28
C VAL A 410 -11.04 -42.40 -11.80
N ARG A 411 -11.14 -43.69 -12.13
CA ARG A 411 -10.04 -44.40 -12.79
C ARG A 411 -9.85 -43.88 -14.22
N ILE A 412 -8.60 -43.64 -14.61
CA ILE A 412 -8.22 -43.33 -16.00
C ILE A 412 -7.95 -44.66 -16.74
N ASP A 413 -7.20 -45.55 -16.10
CA ASP A 413 -6.87 -46.88 -16.59
C ASP A 413 -6.85 -47.91 -15.44
N ILE A 414 -6.16 -49.04 -15.62
CA ILE A 414 -6.05 -50.08 -14.58
C ILE A 414 -5.19 -49.62 -13.38
N PRO A 415 -3.96 -49.10 -13.58
CA PRO A 415 -3.10 -48.61 -12.49
C PRO A 415 -3.35 -47.19 -11.97
N THR A 416 -4.07 -46.30 -12.66
CA THR A 416 -4.14 -44.86 -12.28
C THR A 416 -5.57 -44.34 -12.08
N ALA A 417 -5.70 -43.42 -11.12
CA ALA A 417 -6.95 -42.76 -10.80
C ALA A 417 -6.73 -41.28 -10.46
N HIS A 418 -7.76 -40.47 -10.66
CA HIS A 418 -7.74 -39.03 -10.45
C HIS A 418 -9.04 -38.51 -9.84
N TYR A 419 -8.98 -37.31 -9.28
CA TYR A 419 -10.14 -36.52 -8.86
C TYR A 419 -9.85 -35.05 -9.18
N ASN A 420 -10.78 -34.39 -9.87
CA ASN A 420 -10.67 -32.99 -10.26
C ASN A 420 -11.89 -32.24 -9.73
N PHE A 421 -11.65 -31.11 -9.06
CA PHE A 421 -12.66 -30.20 -8.54
C PHE A 421 -12.24 -28.77 -8.88
N LYS A 422 -13.17 -27.95 -9.38
CA LYS A 422 -12.92 -26.57 -9.81
C LYS A 422 -14.08 -25.67 -9.40
N ASP A 423 -13.77 -24.63 -8.65
CA ASP A 423 -14.71 -23.62 -8.15
C ASP A 423 -14.10 -22.21 -8.29
N SER A 424 -14.84 -21.19 -7.85
CA SER A 424 -14.51 -19.77 -7.96
C SER A 424 -13.19 -19.39 -7.30
N PHE A 425 -12.84 -19.97 -6.14
CA PHE A 425 -11.63 -19.63 -5.38
C PHE A 425 -10.60 -20.78 -5.27
N VAL A 426 -11.06 -22.03 -5.33
CA VAL A 426 -10.24 -23.23 -5.15
C VAL A 426 -10.35 -24.13 -6.38
N THR A 427 -9.24 -24.70 -6.83
CA THR A 427 -9.20 -25.81 -7.78
C THR A 427 -8.29 -26.89 -7.23
N LEU A 428 -8.84 -28.10 -7.00
CA LEU A 428 -8.12 -29.24 -6.44
C LEU A 428 -8.08 -30.37 -7.47
N CYS A 429 -6.87 -30.78 -7.84
CA CYS A 429 -6.61 -32.00 -8.59
C CYS A 429 -5.77 -32.97 -7.77
N VAL A 430 -6.18 -34.24 -7.75
CA VAL A 430 -5.46 -35.34 -7.10
C VAL A 430 -5.23 -36.43 -8.13
N TRP A 431 -4.00 -36.91 -8.26
CA TRP A 431 -3.62 -38.02 -9.14
C TRP A 431 -2.86 -39.07 -8.35
N LEU A 432 -3.16 -40.35 -8.56
CA LEU A 432 -2.43 -41.43 -7.89
C LEU A 432 -2.35 -42.73 -8.70
N ARG A 433 -1.39 -43.58 -8.30
CA ARG A 433 -1.35 -44.98 -8.70
C ARG A 433 -2.08 -45.84 -7.68
N VAL A 434 -3.10 -46.55 -8.13
CA VAL A 434 -3.90 -47.50 -7.36
C VAL A 434 -3.03 -48.70 -6.99
N GLN A 435 -3.09 -49.16 -5.74
CA GLN A 435 -2.31 -50.31 -5.30
C GLN A 435 -2.84 -51.61 -5.93
N LEU A 436 -2.17 -52.06 -7.00
CA LEU A 436 -2.39 -53.37 -7.62
C LEU A 436 -1.58 -54.48 -6.89
N PRO A 437 -2.00 -55.76 -6.98
CA PRO A 437 -1.19 -56.89 -6.52
C PRO A 437 0.17 -56.90 -7.21
N LYS A 438 1.27 -57.03 -6.46
CA LYS A 438 2.63 -56.96 -7.03
C LYS A 438 2.90 -58.18 -7.92
N PRO A 439 3.13 -58.01 -9.24
CA PRO A 439 3.60 -59.11 -10.08
C PRO A 439 5.05 -59.45 -9.73
N LEU A 440 5.46 -60.69 -9.99
CA LEU A 440 6.85 -61.13 -9.82
C LEU A 440 7.83 -60.21 -10.59
N PRO A 441 9.01 -59.90 -10.01
CA PRO A 441 9.98 -59.03 -10.66
C PRO A 441 10.54 -59.70 -11.93
N ASN A 442 10.30 -59.08 -13.08
CA ASN A 442 10.81 -59.54 -14.37
C ASN A 442 11.94 -58.60 -14.83
N PRO A 443 13.21 -59.04 -14.86
CA PRO A 443 14.35 -58.21 -15.24
C PRO A 443 14.39 -57.84 -16.74
N ARG A 444 13.51 -58.41 -17.57
CA ARG A 444 13.33 -58.01 -18.98
C ARG A 444 12.25 -56.94 -19.17
N ARG A 445 11.61 -56.45 -18.11
CA ARG A 445 10.66 -55.33 -18.20
C ARG A 445 11.46 -54.04 -18.44
N PRO A 446 11.08 -53.18 -19.41
CA PRO A 446 11.70 -51.87 -19.54
C PRO A 446 11.52 -51.03 -18.27
N PRO A 447 12.39 -50.04 -18.01
CA PRO A 447 12.21 -49.12 -16.88
C PRO A 447 10.83 -48.47 -16.92
N LYS A 448 10.25 -48.19 -15.74
CA LYS A 448 8.97 -47.46 -15.67
C LYS A 448 9.16 -46.09 -16.32
N PRO A 449 8.25 -45.64 -17.20
CA PRO A 449 8.30 -44.26 -17.69
C PRO A 449 8.16 -43.28 -16.52
N ARG A 450 8.73 -42.08 -16.67
CA ARG A 450 8.49 -40.94 -15.75
C ARG A 450 6.99 -40.73 -15.59
N VAL A 451 6.57 -40.24 -14.42
CA VAL A 451 5.18 -39.81 -14.24
C VAL A 451 5.06 -38.42 -14.84
N ASP A 452 4.35 -38.30 -15.95
CA ASP A 452 3.91 -37.05 -16.56
C ASP A 452 2.40 -36.91 -16.29
N VAL A 453 2.00 -35.81 -15.65
CA VAL A 453 0.59 -35.51 -15.33
C VAL A 453 0.26 -34.11 -15.82
N THR A 454 -0.75 -34.00 -16.69
CA THR A 454 -1.32 -32.71 -17.12
C THR A 454 -2.70 -32.51 -16.50
N PHE A 455 -2.83 -31.51 -15.63
CA PHE A 455 -4.06 -31.14 -14.95
C PHE A 455 -4.80 -30.06 -15.76
N LYS A 456 -5.76 -30.47 -16.60
CA LYS A 456 -6.46 -29.57 -17.54
C LYS A 456 -7.28 -28.49 -16.83
N GLU A 457 -7.87 -28.85 -15.69
CA GLU A 457 -8.69 -28.00 -14.85
C GLU A 457 -7.85 -26.93 -14.15
N LEU A 458 -6.57 -27.20 -13.88
CA LEU A 458 -5.57 -26.22 -13.42
C LEU A 458 -4.94 -25.48 -14.62
N ASP A 459 -5.78 -25.08 -15.57
CA ASP A 459 -5.44 -24.39 -16.82
C ASP A 459 -4.24 -25.04 -17.58
N ASN A 460 -4.19 -26.37 -17.56
CA ASN A 460 -3.16 -27.26 -18.14
C ASN A 460 -1.79 -27.27 -17.43
N LEU A 461 -1.75 -27.07 -16.11
CA LEU A 461 -0.56 -27.33 -15.29
C LEU A 461 0.00 -28.75 -15.58
N GLN A 462 1.22 -28.80 -16.09
CA GLN A 462 1.96 -30.05 -16.33
C GLN A 462 3.02 -30.26 -15.24
N VAL A 463 3.08 -31.48 -14.70
CA VAL A 463 4.07 -31.89 -13.69
C VAL A 463 4.71 -33.20 -14.15
N ILE A 464 6.02 -33.15 -14.41
CA ILE A 464 6.84 -34.32 -14.76
C ILE A 464 7.74 -34.64 -13.58
N LEU A 465 7.58 -35.85 -13.04
CA LEU A 465 8.35 -36.33 -11.89
C LEU A 465 9.65 -37.02 -12.33
N PRO A 466 10.74 -36.90 -11.55
CA PRO A 466 11.98 -37.61 -11.79
C PRO A 466 11.80 -39.13 -11.66
N LEU A 467 12.70 -39.89 -12.28
CA LEU A 467 12.65 -41.36 -12.32
C LEU A 467 12.67 -42.04 -10.93
N SER A 468 13.09 -41.33 -9.88
CA SER A 468 13.08 -41.78 -8.50
C SER A 468 11.69 -41.82 -7.84
N GLN A 469 10.69 -41.11 -8.38
CA GLN A 469 9.34 -41.03 -7.82
C GLN A 469 8.32 -41.75 -8.70
N ASP A 470 8.12 -43.05 -8.44
CA ASP A 470 7.17 -43.89 -9.18
C ASP A 470 5.73 -43.87 -8.62
N LEU A 471 5.49 -43.10 -7.57
CA LEU A 471 4.22 -42.95 -6.85
C LEU A 471 3.58 -44.25 -6.31
N GLU A 472 4.35 -45.31 -6.03
CA GLU A 472 3.79 -46.49 -5.36
C GLU A 472 3.29 -46.13 -3.94
N LYS A 473 1.97 -46.29 -3.70
CA LYS A 473 1.26 -45.89 -2.47
C LYS A 473 1.34 -44.39 -2.12
N LYS A 474 1.65 -43.53 -3.10
CA LYS A 474 1.64 -42.06 -2.94
C LYS A 474 0.53 -41.44 -3.79
N ALA A 475 0.12 -40.23 -3.44
CA ALA A 475 -0.76 -39.39 -4.23
C ALA A 475 -0.09 -38.03 -4.48
N LEU A 476 -0.22 -37.53 -5.70
CA LEU A 476 0.18 -36.18 -6.08
C LEU A 476 -1.05 -35.27 -5.94
N ARG A 477 -1.00 -34.28 -5.06
CA ARG A 477 -1.99 -33.20 -4.99
C ARG A 477 -1.42 -31.98 -5.69
N ALA A 478 -2.16 -31.45 -6.65
CA ALA A 478 -2.01 -30.11 -7.17
C ALA A 478 -3.25 -29.31 -6.77
N MET A 479 -3.10 -28.30 -5.91
CA MET A 479 -4.18 -27.43 -5.47
C MET A 479 -3.82 -25.99 -5.76
N TYR A 480 -4.71 -25.26 -6.40
CA TYR A 480 -4.58 -23.85 -6.69
C TYR A 480 -5.64 -23.08 -5.92
N VAL A 481 -5.21 -22.05 -5.19
CA VAL A 481 -6.09 -21.11 -4.50
C VAL A 481 -5.79 -19.71 -5.00
N LYS A 482 -6.83 -18.91 -5.29
CA LYS A 482 -6.66 -17.56 -5.88
C LYS A 482 -6.24 -16.49 -4.88
N TYR A 483 -6.24 -16.82 -3.60
CA TYR A 483 -5.85 -15.95 -2.49
C TYR A 483 -4.47 -16.31 -1.97
N ASP A 484 -3.86 -15.40 -1.21
CA ASP A 484 -2.63 -15.63 -0.47
C ASP A 484 -2.90 -15.39 1.02
N HIS A 485 -2.44 -16.31 1.87
CA HIS A 485 -2.56 -16.27 3.34
C HIS A 485 -1.20 -16.50 4.04
N LEU A 486 -0.12 -16.50 3.26
CA LEU A 486 1.27 -16.77 3.67
C LEU A 486 2.11 -15.49 3.61
N SER A 487 1.95 -14.69 2.54
CA SER A 487 2.81 -13.54 2.32
C SER A 487 2.76 -12.50 3.44
N ASP A 488 1.63 -12.34 4.13
CA ASP A 488 1.47 -11.40 5.25
C ASP A 488 1.79 -12.01 6.62
N THR A 489 2.41 -13.20 6.66
CA THR A 489 3.13 -13.72 7.84
C THR A 489 4.64 -13.51 7.75
N CYS A 490 5.18 -13.06 6.61
CA CYS A 490 6.59 -12.70 6.46
C CYS A 490 6.94 -11.43 7.24
N GLU A 491 8.09 -11.41 7.92
CA GLU A 491 8.62 -10.19 8.58
C GLU A 491 8.81 -9.02 7.60
N ASN A 492 9.15 -9.32 6.34
CA ASN A 492 9.44 -8.32 5.30
C ASN A 492 8.22 -7.86 4.49
N PHE A 493 6.99 -8.25 4.88
CA PHE A 493 5.77 -7.87 4.17
C PHE A 493 5.26 -6.47 4.55
N TYR A 494 5.16 -6.19 5.85
CA TYR A 494 4.67 -4.91 6.35
C TYR A 494 5.73 -3.82 6.17
N SER A 495 5.30 -2.57 5.95
CA SER A 495 6.22 -1.43 5.95
C SER A 495 6.90 -1.30 7.32
N PRO A 496 8.20 -0.96 7.39
CA PRO A 496 8.81 -0.50 8.64
C PRO A 496 8.03 0.69 9.23
N PRO A 497 8.03 0.86 10.56
CA PRO A 497 7.20 1.86 11.24
C PRO A 497 7.58 3.29 10.83
N VAL A 498 6.56 4.10 10.52
CA VAL A 498 6.74 5.47 10.04
C VAL A 498 7.23 6.37 11.20
N PRO A 499 8.26 7.22 11.01
CA PRO A 499 8.75 8.10 12.06
C PRO A 499 7.70 9.10 12.57
N PRO A 500 7.68 9.45 13.87
CA PRO A 500 6.66 10.33 14.47
C PRO A 500 6.44 11.68 13.77
N HIS A 501 7.45 12.23 13.09
CA HIS A 501 7.33 13.51 12.38
C HIS A 501 6.41 13.47 11.15
N TYR A 502 6.10 12.28 10.60
CA TYR A 502 5.12 12.12 9.51
C TYR A 502 3.66 12.25 9.98
N HIS A 503 3.39 12.09 11.27
CA HIS A 503 2.04 12.19 11.83
C HIS A 503 1.63 13.64 12.17
N LEU A 504 2.57 14.58 12.08
CA LEU A 504 2.37 15.99 12.40
C LEU A 504 1.66 16.72 11.25
N ASP A 505 0.71 17.60 11.59
CA ASP A 505 0.09 18.50 10.61
C ASP A 505 1.04 19.64 10.20
N LEU A 506 0.84 20.21 9.01
CA LEU A 506 1.69 21.30 8.48
C LEU A 506 1.87 22.45 9.49
N ARG A 507 0.79 22.82 10.19
CA ARG A 507 0.80 23.85 11.24
C ARG A 507 1.78 23.51 12.37
N GLU A 508 1.76 22.27 12.84
CA GLU A 508 2.61 21.79 13.93
C GLU A 508 4.07 21.71 13.51
N THR A 509 4.35 21.25 12.27
CA THR A 509 5.71 21.31 11.73
C THR A 509 6.21 22.74 11.61
N CYS A 510 5.41 23.69 11.13
CA CYS A 510 5.79 25.10 11.08
C CYS A 510 6.06 25.68 12.49
N LYS A 511 5.29 25.29 13.52
CA LYS A 511 5.58 25.68 14.91
C LYS A 511 6.88 25.08 15.42
N LYS A 512 7.15 23.79 15.16
CA LYS A 512 8.39 23.12 15.60
C LYS A 512 9.63 23.66 14.87
N GLU A 513 9.56 23.92 13.57
CA GLU A 513 10.60 24.63 12.81
C GLU A 513 10.87 26.03 13.38
N TRP A 514 9.81 26.78 13.70
CA TRP A 514 9.93 28.11 14.29
C TRP A 514 10.55 28.07 15.69
N ARG A 515 10.12 27.12 16.55
CA ARG A 515 10.73 26.86 17.86
C ARG A 515 12.20 26.51 17.73
N ALA A 516 12.59 25.66 16.77
CA ALA A 516 13.98 25.29 16.54
C ALA A 516 14.84 26.49 16.11
N LYS A 517 14.34 27.37 15.24
CA LYS A 517 15.01 28.65 14.90
C LYS A 517 15.22 29.54 16.13
N LEU A 518 14.17 29.70 16.95
CA LEU A 518 14.25 30.50 18.18
C LEU A 518 15.24 29.90 19.19
N LYS A 519 15.23 28.58 19.40
CA LYS A 519 16.21 27.92 20.29
C LYS A 519 17.63 28.09 19.77
N TYR A 520 17.88 27.84 18.49
CA TYR A 520 19.20 28.01 17.89
C TYR A 520 19.73 29.44 18.05
N ASN A 521 18.89 30.46 17.81
CA ASN A 521 19.22 31.86 18.07
C ASN A 521 19.50 32.13 19.56
N TYR A 522 18.66 31.61 20.47
CA TYR A 522 18.83 31.75 21.92
C TYR A 522 20.14 31.12 22.40
N ASP A 523 20.45 29.89 21.99
CA ASP A 523 21.63 29.14 22.44
C ASP A 523 22.95 29.82 21.99
N HIS A 524 22.95 30.43 20.80
CA HIS A 524 24.10 31.15 20.24
C HIS A 524 24.12 32.65 20.58
N ARG A 525 23.24 33.13 21.47
CA ARG A 525 23.20 34.52 21.95
C ARG A 525 24.50 34.91 22.64
N ASP A 526 24.81 36.20 22.62
CA ASP A 526 25.88 36.75 23.46
C ASP A 526 25.40 36.80 24.92
N LYS A 527 25.66 35.71 25.67
CA LYS A 527 25.33 35.63 27.10
C LYS A 527 26.04 36.77 27.84
N LYS A 528 25.29 37.56 28.62
CA LYS A 528 25.87 38.54 29.53
C LYS A 528 26.71 37.78 30.58
N PRO A 529 27.87 38.29 31.01
CA PRO A 529 28.60 37.69 32.12
C PRO A 529 27.71 37.74 33.37
N VAL A 530 27.48 36.58 33.98
CA VAL A 530 26.72 36.48 35.23
C VAL A 530 27.49 37.26 36.31
N PRO A 531 26.87 38.23 37.00
CA PRO A 531 27.48 38.87 38.15
C PRO A 531 27.75 37.82 39.23
N VAL A 532 28.99 37.71 39.69
CA VAL A 532 29.32 36.91 40.88
C VAL A 532 28.83 37.71 42.09
N LEU A 533 27.58 37.44 42.49
CA LEU A 533 26.99 37.97 43.71
C LEU A 533 27.50 37.14 44.90
N ASP A 534 27.91 37.80 45.98
CA ASP A 534 28.24 37.11 47.22
C ASP A 534 26.97 36.49 47.84
N PRO A 535 27.07 35.33 48.54
CA PRO A 535 25.89 34.65 49.10
C PRO A 535 25.07 35.46 50.10
N ASP A 536 25.67 36.49 50.70
CA ASP A 536 25.07 37.38 51.69
C ASP A 536 24.42 38.64 51.07
N ASP A 537 24.49 38.84 49.74
CA ASP A 537 23.83 39.96 49.06
C ASP A 537 22.31 39.70 48.94
N PRO A 538 21.43 40.60 49.42
CA PRO A 538 19.97 40.49 49.22
C PRO A 538 19.53 40.32 47.75
N GLN A 539 20.34 40.74 46.77
CA GLN A 539 20.07 40.55 45.34
C GLN A 539 20.23 39.10 44.90
N ALA A 540 21.04 38.28 45.59
CA ALA A 540 21.21 36.86 45.28
C ALA A 540 19.89 36.08 45.43
N MET A 541 19.03 36.45 46.40
CA MET A 541 17.69 35.88 46.55
C MET A 541 16.72 36.24 45.42
N THR A 542 17.05 37.25 44.60
CA THR A 542 16.26 37.64 43.41
C THR A 542 16.87 37.18 42.09
N PHE A 543 18.03 36.51 42.11
CA PHE A 543 18.67 35.98 40.91
C PHE A 543 18.00 34.67 40.49
N ILE A 544 17.02 34.76 39.58
CA ILE A 544 16.48 33.60 38.87
C ILE A 544 17.50 33.17 37.81
N PRO A 545 18.05 31.94 37.85
CA PRO A 545 18.92 31.45 36.79
C PRO A 545 18.20 31.42 35.43
N GLU A 546 18.86 31.82 34.35
CA GLU A 546 18.32 31.58 33.00
C GLU A 546 18.17 30.05 32.80
N PRO A 547 17.02 29.54 32.33
CA PRO A 547 16.84 28.12 32.11
C PRO A 547 17.84 27.61 31.06
N GLU A 548 18.52 26.50 31.40
CA GLU A 548 19.49 25.85 30.50
C GLU A 548 18.78 25.10 29.36
N ASP A 549 17.60 24.56 29.65
CA ASP A 549 16.66 23.99 28.69
C ASP A 549 15.25 24.55 28.96
N PHE A 550 14.48 24.76 27.89
CA PHE A 550 13.03 25.00 27.97
C PHE A 550 12.29 23.67 27.79
N GLU A 551 11.14 23.51 28.45
CA GLU A 551 10.23 22.39 28.16
C GLU A 551 9.68 22.46 26.72
N SER A 552 8.91 21.45 26.28
CA SER A 552 8.42 21.42 24.88
C SER A 552 7.51 22.61 24.53
N ASP A 553 6.82 23.17 25.51
CA ASP A 553 5.66 24.04 25.33
C ASP A 553 5.92 25.51 25.71
N GLU A 554 6.95 25.80 26.51
CA GLU A 554 7.30 27.16 26.99
C GLU A 554 7.74 28.11 25.86
N GLU A 555 7.33 29.39 25.87
CA GLU A 555 7.72 30.33 24.81
C GLU A 555 9.20 30.75 24.91
N ILE A 556 9.96 30.53 23.82
CA ILE A 556 11.39 30.88 23.76
C ILE A 556 11.56 32.38 23.48
N PRO A 557 12.30 33.15 24.32
CA PRO A 557 12.49 34.58 24.13
C PRO A 557 13.21 34.95 22.83
N THR A 558 12.72 35.98 22.13
CA THR A 558 13.38 36.54 20.93
C THR A 558 14.64 37.32 21.33
N VAL A 559 15.81 36.89 20.83
CA VAL A 559 17.10 37.55 21.06
C VAL A 559 17.46 38.54 19.93
N PRO A 560 18.40 39.50 20.15
CA PRO A 560 18.83 40.43 19.10
C PRO A 560 19.55 39.73 17.94
N TYR A 561 19.34 40.23 16.71
CA TYR A 561 19.93 39.65 15.50
C TYR A 561 21.46 39.58 15.54
N LYS A 562 21.98 38.37 15.33
CA LYS A 562 23.38 38.00 15.19
C LYS A 562 23.52 37.14 13.94
N LYS A 563 24.51 37.45 13.09
CA LYS A 563 24.82 36.60 11.94
C LYS A 563 25.46 35.31 12.46
N LEU A 564 24.83 34.18 12.16
CA LEU A 564 25.29 32.83 12.51
C LEU A 564 25.51 32.06 11.20
N ASP A 565 26.59 31.29 11.15
CA ASP A 565 26.95 30.40 10.05
C ASP A 565 27.12 28.99 10.65
N PRO A 566 26.21 28.01 10.36
CA PRO A 566 25.07 28.10 9.46
C PRO A 566 23.95 29.04 9.97
N SER A 567 23.14 29.55 9.03
CA SER A 567 21.97 30.35 9.37
C SER A 567 20.94 29.54 10.18
N PRO A 568 20.14 30.14 11.08
CA PRO A 568 19.09 29.43 11.82
C PRO A 568 18.07 28.73 10.90
N LYS A 569 17.84 29.28 9.70
CA LYS A 569 17.04 28.64 8.65
C LYS A 569 17.72 27.35 8.14
N ASP A 570 19.01 27.44 7.84
CA ASP A 570 19.75 26.36 7.19
C ASP A 570 20.07 25.24 8.19
N TYR A 571 20.29 25.57 9.47
CA TYR A 571 20.35 24.62 10.58
C TYR A 571 19.09 23.73 10.67
N VAL A 572 17.90 24.32 10.57
CA VAL A 572 16.63 23.56 10.57
C VAL A 572 16.47 22.71 9.31
N LEU A 573 16.93 23.19 8.15
CA LEU A 573 16.94 22.39 6.91
C LEU A 573 17.91 21.19 7.00
N ILE A 574 19.08 21.36 7.62
CA ILE A 574 20.04 20.27 7.86
C ILE A 574 19.45 19.22 8.80
N ILE A 575 18.77 19.63 9.88
CA ILE A 575 18.07 18.71 10.79
C ILE A 575 16.94 17.97 10.06
N GLU A 576 16.15 18.65 9.23
CA GLU A 576 15.13 18.00 8.40
C GLU A 576 15.76 16.96 7.47
N GLU A 577 16.79 17.34 6.71
CA GLU A 577 17.46 16.44 5.76
C GLU A 577 18.05 15.22 6.45
N GLN A 578 18.67 15.38 7.62
CA GLN A 578 19.14 14.27 8.47
C GLN A 578 17.99 13.38 8.95
N ASN A 579 16.87 13.96 9.41
CA ASN A 579 15.70 13.19 9.86
C ASN A 579 15.10 12.33 8.74
N TYR A 580 14.98 12.88 7.54
CA TYR A 580 14.50 12.14 6.36
C TYR A 580 15.54 11.13 5.84
N ALA A 581 16.84 11.42 5.92
CA ALA A 581 17.89 10.47 5.55
C ALA A 581 17.88 9.25 6.50
N ASN A 582 17.81 9.49 7.82
CA ASN A 582 17.67 8.45 8.84
C ASN A 582 16.37 7.65 8.64
N ALA A 583 15.26 8.31 8.29
CA ALA A 583 14.02 7.62 7.93
C ALA A 583 14.20 6.70 6.71
N ARG A 584 14.89 7.17 5.66
CA ARG A 584 15.13 6.38 4.45
C ARG A 584 16.03 5.17 4.69
N GLU A 585 17.04 5.27 5.56
CA GLU A 585 17.81 4.09 5.97
C GLU A 585 16.96 3.11 6.79
N ASN A 586 16.14 3.60 7.74
CA ASN A 586 15.22 2.77 8.52
C ASN A 586 14.14 2.07 7.66
N PHE A 587 13.78 2.62 6.51
CA PHE A 587 12.86 2.01 5.55
C PHE A 587 13.50 0.91 4.67
N LYS A 588 14.82 0.73 4.65
CA LYS A 588 15.49 -0.29 3.82
C LYS A 588 15.48 -1.66 4.50
N ILE A 589 14.56 -2.55 4.08
CA ILE A 589 14.65 -3.96 4.47
C ILE A 589 15.73 -4.68 3.63
N ASN A 590 16.83 -5.06 4.28
CA ASN A 590 17.85 -5.94 3.72
C ASN A 590 17.42 -7.41 3.85
N VAL A 591 17.43 -8.17 2.75
CA VAL A 591 17.08 -9.61 2.72
C VAL A 591 18.27 -10.43 2.19
N PRO A 592 18.39 -11.73 2.54
CA PRO A 592 19.38 -12.62 1.91
C PRO A 592 19.15 -12.74 0.39
N PRO A 593 20.19 -12.98 -0.43
CA PRO A 593 20.13 -12.81 -1.88
C PRO A 593 19.13 -13.70 -2.63
N ASN A 594 18.73 -14.83 -2.02
CA ASN A 594 17.79 -15.78 -2.60
C ASN A 594 16.41 -15.76 -1.89
N VAL A 595 16.07 -14.65 -1.22
CA VAL A 595 14.82 -14.43 -0.48
C VAL A 595 14.08 -13.26 -1.14
N VAL A 596 12.78 -13.41 -1.35
CA VAL A 596 11.97 -12.38 -2.02
C VAL A 596 11.72 -11.22 -1.07
N ASN A 597 12.13 -10.02 -1.47
CA ASN A 597 11.77 -8.79 -0.75
C ASN A 597 10.34 -8.36 -1.13
N LEU A 598 9.38 -8.57 -0.22
CA LEU A 598 7.96 -8.26 -0.42
C LEU A 598 7.61 -6.76 -0.38
N ARG A 599 8.59 -5.89 -0.14
CA ARG A 599 8.46 -4.43 -0.29
C ARG A 599 8.76 -3.98 -1.72
N ARG A 600 9.73 -4.65 -2.39
CA ARG A 600 10.07 -4.42 -3.82
C ARG A 600 9.20 -5.24 -4.78
N SER A 601 8.87 -6.47 -4.40
CA SER A 601 8.10 -7.42 -5.23
C SER A 601 6.77 -7.76 -4.58
N THR A 602 5.78 -8.16 -5.35
CA THR A 602 4.49 -8.64 -4.84
C THR A 602 4.07 -9.92 -5.54
N LEU A 603 3.24 -10.71 -4.87
CA LEU A 603 2.74 -12.01 -5.32
C LEU A 603 1.35 -11.84 -5.93
N LEU A 604 1.17 -12.34 -7.16
CA LEU A 604 -0.04 -12.12 -7.96
C LEU A 604 -0.68 -13.42 -8.43
N GLY A 605 -2.01 -13.45 -8.36
CA GLY A 605 -2.82 -14.55 -8.89
C GLY A 605 -2.83 -15.79 -8.01
N GLY A 606 -2.64 -15.64 -6.70
CA GLY A 606 -2.74 -16.71 -5.71
C GLY A 606 -1.56 -17.67 -5.70
N VAL A 607 -1.73 -18.82 -5.03
CA VAL A 607 -0.66 -19.79 -4.76
C VAL A 607 -1.02 -21.22 -5.17
N TYR A 608 0.01 -21.98 -5.54
CA TYR A 608 -0.07 -23.35 -6.06
C TYR A 608 0.59 -24.33 -5.09
N HIS A 609 -0.20 -25.10 -4.35
CA HIS A 609 0.28 -26.17 -3.49
C HIS A 609 0.49 -27.44 -4.35
N LEU A 610 1.75 -27.85 -4.55
CA LEU A 610 2.08 -29.12 -5.19
C LEU A 610 2.68 -30.05 -4.13
N ASN A 611 1.85 -30.93 -3.56
CA ASN A 611 2.19 -31.77 -2.42
C ASN A 611 2.27 -33.25 -2.83
N LEU A 612 3.29 -33.95 -2.36
CA LEU A 612 3.36 -35.41 -2.43
C LEU A 612 2.88 -36.01 -1.10
N LEU A 613 1.87 -36.86 -1.15
CA LEU A 613 1.13 -37.37 0.01
C LEU A 613 1.21 -38.89 0.10
N HIS A 614 1.23 -39.44 1.31
CA HIS A 614 1.00 -40.87 1.54
C HIS A 614 -0.49 -41.21 1.34
N GLN A 615 -0.79 -42.37 0.73
CA GLN A 615 -2.17 -42.87 0.65
C GLN A 615 -2.61 -43.41 2.03
N PRO A 616 -3.72 -42.92 2.63
CA PRO A 616 -4.28 -43.50 3.84
C PRO A 616 -4.69 -44.97 3.65
N PRO A 617 -4.85 -45.77 4.73
CA PRO A 617 -5.30 -47.15 4.62
C PRO A 617 -6.64 -47.25 3.89
N GLN A 618 -6.64 -47.97 2.77
CA GLN A 618 -7.84 -48.17 1.97
C GLN A 618 -8.80 -49.18 2.63
N PRO A 619 -10.11 -49.09 2.35
CA PRO A 619 -11.06 -50.13 2.72
C PRO A 619 -10.68 -51.49 2.12
N GLN A 620 -10.87 -52.56 2.89
CA GLN A 620 -10.72 -53.94 2.45
C GLN A 620 -12.07 -54.66 2.51
N ASP A 621 -12.56 -55.10 1.36
CA ASP A 621 -13.81 -55.87 1.23
C ASP A 621 -13.57 -57.36 1.51
N TYR A 622 -14.12 -57.86 2.61
CA TYR A 622 -14.16 -59.27 2.97
C TYR A 622 -15.44 -59.91 2.41
N VAL A 623 -15.44 -60.18 1.09
CA VAL A 623 -16.59 -60.70 0.32
C VAL A 623 -17.19 -62.01 0.89
N ILE A 624 -16.42 -62.79 1.65
CA ILE A 624 -16.89 -64.04 2.30
C ILE A 624 -17.75 -63.74 3.55
N LEU A 625 -17.68 -62.52 4.09
CA LEU A 625 -18.31 -62.11 5.35
C LEU A 625 -19.29 -60.93 5.20
N ASP A 626 -19.46 -60.39 3.99
CA ASP A 626 -20.17 -59.11 3.71
C ASP A 626 -19.71 -57.94 4.61
N LEU A 627 -18.42 -57.90 4.94
CA LEU A 627 -17.80 -56.86 5.77
C LEU A 627 -16.79 -56.02 4.97
N ASN A 628 -16.87 -54.69 5.12
CA ASN A 628 -15.82 -53.76 4.70
C ASN A 628 -15.09 -53.25 5.95
N ILE A 629 -13.77 -53.42 6.01
CA ILE A 629 -12.95 -53.00 7.14
C ILE A 629 -11.90 -52.00 6.65
N THR A 630 -11.81 -50.85 7.32
CA THR A 630 -10.79 -49.83 7.05
C THR A 630 -9.99 -49.56 8.33
N ARG A 631 -8.65 -49.59 8.27
CA ARG A 631 -7.82 -49.18 9.40
C ARG A 631 -7.85 -47.66 9.54
N LEU A 632 -8.17 -47.16 10.73
CA LEU A 632 -8.05 -45.74 11.06
C LEU A 632 -6.71 -45.47 11.75
N PHE A 633 -6.13 -44.32 11.42
CA PHE A 633 -5.08 -43.67 12.20
C PHE A 633 -5.66 -42.38 12.81
N VAL A 634 -5.07 -41.93 13.92
CA VAL A 634 -5.47 -40.73 14.66
C VAL A 634 -4.18 -39.99 15.01
N PRO A 635 -4.06 -38.67 14.75
CA PRO A 635 -5.05 -37.77 14.12
C PRO A 635 -5.37 -38.12 12.65
N LYS A 636 -6.50 -37.62 12.15
CA LYS A 636 -7.03 -37.87 10.78
C LYS A 636 -6.43 -36.91 9.74
N GLN A 637 -5.12 -36.74 9.76
CA GLN A 637 -4.40 -35.74 8.97
C GLN A 637 -3.78 -36.31 7.69
N LEU A 638 -3.40 -35.42 6.77
CA LEU A 638 -2.56 -35.77 5.63
C LEU A 638 -1.12 -36.03 6.08
N GLU A 639 -0.54 -37.15 5.66
CA GLU A 639 0.88 -37.44 5.83
C GLU A 639 1.63 -37.01 4.56
N HIS A 640 2.48 -35.99 4.67
CA HIS A 640 3.33 -35.51 3.58
C HIS A 640 4.55 -36.43 3.38
N VAL A 641 5.01 -36.53 2.14
CA VAL A 641 6.20 -37.29 1.77
C VAL A 641 7.36 -36.32 1.56
N GLU A 642 8.40 -36.42 2.38
CA GLU A 642 9.61 -35.62 2.20
C GLU A 642 10.29 -35.92 0.85
N PHE A 643 10.69 -34.85 0.17
CA PHE A 643 11.43 -34.89 -1.09
C PHE A 643 12.30 -33.64 -1.18
N TYR A 644 13.61 -33.84 -1.27
CA TYR A 644 14.60 -32.79 -1.52
C TYR A 644 15.69 -33.36 -2.43
N VAL A 645 16.06 -32.64 -3.48
CA VAL A 645 17.13 -33.01 -4.40
C VAL A 645 18.11 -31.85 -4.50
N ASN A 646 19.24 -31.97 -3.81
CA ASN A 646 20.26 -30.92 -3.71
C ASN A 646 20.96 -30.66 -5.05
N TYR A 647 20.42 -29.74 -5.83
CA TYR A 647 21.04 -29.24 -7.06
C TYR A 647 21.74 -27.91 -6.78
N MET A 648 23.00 -27.80 -7.19
CA MET A 648 23.73 -26.53 -7.21
C MET A 648 24.09 -26.26 -8.68
N PRO A 649 23.72 -25.10 -9.24
CA PRO A 649 24.09 -24.78 -10.62
C PRO A 649 25.62 -24.74 -10.75
N PRO A 650 26.18 -25.22 -11.87
CA PRO A 650 27.61 -25.19 -12.10
C PRO A 650 28.11 -23.73 -12.08
N GLN A 651 29.26 -23.49 -11.46
CA GLN A 651 29.86 -22.16 -11.45
C GLN A 651 30.24 -21.74 -12.89
N PRO A 652 30.01 -20.48 -13.29
CA PRO A 652 30.48 -20.00 -14.57
C PRO A 652 32.00 -20.15 -14.64
N THR A 653 32.51 -20.75 -15.72
CA THR A 653 33.96 -20.94 -15.90
C THR A 653 34.58 -19.60 -16.28
N ASP A 654 35.74 -19.27 -15.69
CA ASP A 654 36.44 -18.01 -15.94
C ASP A 654 36.74 -17.81 -17.43
N PRO A 655 36.62 -16.58 -17.97
CA PRO A 655 36.67 -16.33 -19.42
C PRO A 655 38.03 -16.63 -20.08
N ASP A 656 39.12 -16.71 -19.31
CA ASP A 656 40.44 -17.15 -19.79
C ASP A 656 40.60 -18.70 -19.81
N VAL A 657 39.76 -19.45 -19.10
CA VAL A 657 39.91 -20.91 -18.93
C VAL A 657 39.14 -21.67 -20.00
N ARG A 658 39.78 -21.84 -21.17
CA ARG A 658 39.27 -22.70 -22.25
C ARG A 658 39.42 -24.18 -21.91
N LYS A 659 38.39 -24.76 -21.29
CA LYS A 659 38.20 -26.22 -21.20
C LYS A 659 38.20 -26.87 -22.61
N PRO A 660 38.67 -28.11 -22.77
CA PRO A 660 38.52 -28.85 -24.02
C PRO A 660 37.03 -29.19 -24.29
N PRO A 661 36.61 -29.38 -25.56
CA PRO A 661 35.21 -29.64 -25.90
C PRO A 661 34.60 -30.86 -25.19
N GLU A 662 35.38 -31.93 -25.02
CA GLU A 662 34.92 -33.17 -24.37
C GLU A 662 34.54 -32.96 -22.90
N GLU A 663 35.31 -32.13 -22.15
CA GLU A 663 34.96 -31.75 -20.78
C GLU A 663 33.72 -30.86 -20.72
N ILE A 664 33.51 -30.00 -21.73
CA ILE A 664 32.31 -29.16 -21.81
C ILE A 664 31.07 -30.00 -22.11
N GLU A 665 31.15 -30.95 -23.05
CA GLU A 665 30.06 -31.89 -23.34
C GLU A 665 29.75 -32.78 -22.13
N GLU A 666 30.77 -33.27 -21.43
CA GLU A 666 30.56 -34.02 -20.19
C GLU A 666 29.93 -33.18 -19.07
N ASP A 667 30.39 -31.96 -18.83
CA ASP A 667 29.85 -31.09 -17.77
C ASP A 667 28.42 -30.63 -18.11
N MET A 668 28.13 -30.33 -19.38
CA MET A 668 26.76 -30.10 -19.85
C MET A 668 25.88 -31.32 -19.61
N LYS A 669 26.34 -32.52 -19.96
CA LYS A 669 25.55 -33.76 -19.76
C LYS A 669 25.32 -34.07 -18.27
N LYS A 670 26.33 -33.91 -17.41
CA LYS A 670 26.19 -34.05 -15.94
C LYS A 670 25.16 -33.05 -15.40
N ASN A 671 25.16 -31.83 -15.93
CA ASN A 671 24.19 -30.80 -15.57
C ASN A 671 22.76 -31.13 -16.05
N GLU A 672 22.60 -31.65 -17.28
CA GLU A 672 21.32 -32.15 -17.78
C GLU A 672 20.77 -33.32 -16.96
N GLU A 673 21.60 -34.32 -16.65
CA GLU A 673 21.23 -35.46 -15.79
C GLU A 673 20.83 -35.00 -14.38
N ALA A 674 21.52 -33.99 -13.82
CA ALA A 674 21.19 -33.41 -12.54
C ALA A 674 19.86 -32.61 -12.58
N LEU A 675 19.64 -31.78 -13.62
CA LEU A 675 18.37 -31.09 -13.84
C LEU A 675 17.20 -32.07 -14.05
N ASP A 676 17.43 -33.21 -14.68
CA ASP A 676 16.44 -34.28 -14.89
C ASP A 676 16.19 -35.17 -13.64
N SER A 677 16.91 -34.92 -12.54
CA SER A 677 16.58 -35.43 -11.22
C SER A 677 15.60 -34.53 -10.43
N LEU A 678 15.32 -33.33 -10.94
CA LEU A 678 14.36 -32.37 -10.37
C LEU A 678 12.93 -32.62 -10.86
N ILE A 679 11.94 -32.02 -10.18
CA ILE A 679 10.55 -31.97 -10.65
C ILE A 679 10.47 -30.89 -11.74
N PHE A 680 9.99 -31.21 -12.93
CA PHE A 680 9.72 -30.21 -13.98
C PHE A 680 8.23 -29.82 -13.97
N ILE A 681 7.96 -28.52 -13.96
CA ILE A 681 6.63 -27.92 -13.79
C ILE A 681 6.40 -26.89 -14.90
N THR A 682 5.23 -26.93 -15.53
CA THR A 682 4.78 -25.89 -16.48
C THR A 682 3.42 -25.34 -16.05
N LEU A 683 3.35 -24.02 -15.89
CA LEU A 683 2.17 -23.26 -15.45
C LEU A 683 1.68 -22.34 -16.57
N THR A 684 0.37 -22.11 -16.62
CA THR A 684 -0.26 -21.03 -17.41
C THR A 684 -0.50 -19.81 -16.52
N TRP A 685 -0.30 -18.60 -17.03
CA TRP A 685 -0.51 -17.36 -16.29
C TRP A 685 -2.00 -17.17 -15.92
N PRO A 686 -2.34 -16.79 -14.65
CA PRO A 686 -3.72 -16.56 -14.25
C PRO A 686 -4.39 -15.41 -15.02
N LYS A 687 -5.48 -15.72 -15.73
CA LYS A 687 -6.20 -14.78 -16.62
C LYS A 687 -6.95 -13.62 -15.92
N HIS A 688 -6.84 -13.54 -14.60
CA HIS A 688 -7.49 -12.52 -13.76
C HIS A 688 -6.50 -11.58 -13.06
N VAL A 689 -5.20 -11.66 -13.40
CA VAL A 689 -4.19 -10.68 -13.01
C VAL A 689 -3.45 -10.16 -14.24
N ILE A 690 -2.82 -9.01 -14.09
CA ILE A 690 -1.98 -8.36 -15.09
C ILE A 690 -0.53 -8.47 -14.63
N PHE A 691 0.31 -9.07 -15.46
CA PHE A 691 1.76 -8.97 -15.31
C PHE A 691 2.26 -7.83 -16.19
N LEU A 692 2.82 -6.79 -15.56
CA LEU A 692 3.42 -5.64 -16.24
C LEU A 692 4.92 -5.89 -16.53
N GLU A 693 5.56 -6.71 -15.71
CA GLU A 693 6.88 -7.31 -15.93
C GLU A 693 6.74 -8.85 -15.86
N LEU A 694 7.68 -9.59 -16.45
CA LEU A 694 7.66 -11.05 -16.45
C LEU A 694 7.77 -11.61 -15.03
N PRO A 695 6.81 -12.43 -14.56
CA PRO A 695 6.84 -12.94 -13.19
C PRO A 695 7.92 -14.01 -13.01
N PHE A 696 8.58 -14.01 -11.85
CA PHE A 696 9.46 -15.08 -11.42
C PHE A 696 8.77 -15.99 -10.41
N VAL A 697 9.18 -17.26 -10.36
CA VAL A 697 8.61 -18.24 -9.42
C VAL A 697 9.40 -18.24 -8.11
N CYS A 698 8.69 -18.22 -7.00
CA CYS A 698 9.24 -18.47 -5.67
C CYS A 698 8.52 -19.65 -4.99
N VAL A 699 9.17 -20.22 -3.97
CA VAL A 699 8.65 -21.31 -3.14
C VAL A 699 8.56 -20.83 -1.71
N TRP A 700 7.49 -21.20 -1.01
CA TRP A 700 7.35 -21.01 0.43
C TRP A 700 8.28 -21.94 1.20
N ASP A 701 8.81 -21.47 2.32
CA ASP A 701 9.62 -22.25 3.26
C ASP A 701 9.04 -22.11 4.67
N ASP A 702 8.31 -23.16 5.08
CA ASP A 702 7.52 -23.24 6.32
C ASP A 702 8.33 -23.09 7.62
N LYS A 703 9.67 -23.17 7.55
CA LYS A 703 10.54 -23.08 8.74
C LYS A 703 10.83 -21.64 9.13
N GLU A 704 11.10 -20.81 8.13
CA GLU A 704 11.53 -19.42 8.29
C GLU A 704 10.39 -18.43 7.94
N ASN A 705 9.26 -18.92 7.42
CA ASN A 705 8.08 -18.15 7.01
C ASN A 705 8.42 -17.05 5.98
N TRP A 706 9.10 -17.44 4.90
CA TRP A 706 9.48 -16.54 3.81
C TRP A 706 9.32 -17.19 2.43
N TRP A 707 9.29 -16.34 1.40
CA TRP A 707 9.35 -16.77 -0.01
C TRP A 707 10.80 -16.77 -0.51
N SER A 708 11.19 -17.86 -1.18
CA SER A 708 12.58 -18.11 -1.57
C SER A 708 12.69 -18.59 -3.02
N THR A 709 13.75 -18.18 -3.71
CA THR A 709 14.06 -18.62 -5.09
C THR A 709 15.08 -19.76 -5.13
N ARG A 710 15.69 -20.14 -3.98
CA ARG A 710 16.77 -21.15 -3.88
C ARG A 710 16.45 -22.48 -4.59
N ASN A 711 15.19 -22.90 -4.50
CA ASN A 711 14.74 -24.21 -4.93
C ASN A 711 14.13 -24.20 -6.36
N VAL A 712 14.33 -23.13 -7.13
CA VAL A 712 13.79 -22.92 -8.48
C VAL A 712 14.93 -22.76 -9.50
N HIS A 713 14.89 -23.54 -10.56
CA HIS A 713 15.92 -23.59 -11.61
C HIS A 713 15.29 -23.67 -13.00
N ASP A 714 16.06 -23.39 -14.05
CA ASP A 714 15.64 -23.54 -15.45
C ASP A 714 14.33 -22.81 -15.82
N LEU A 715 14.09 -21.64 -15.22
CA LEU A 715 12.90 -20.80 -15.48
C LEU A 715 12.92 -20.25 -16.91
N LYS A 716 11.88 -20.56 -17.68
CA LYS A 716 11.68 -20.17 -19.07
C LYS A 716 10.26 -19.68 -19.28
N HIS A 717 10.10 -18.55 -19.97
CA HIS A 717 8.80 -17.97 -20.32
C HIS A 717 8.46 -18.22 -21.80
N ASN A 718 7.18 -18.37 -22.09
CA ASN A 718 6.63 -18.35 -23.44
C ASN A 718 5.43 -17.40 -23.45
N GLU A 719 5.70 -16.15 -23.84
CA GLU A 719 4.75 -15.04 -23.80
C GLU A 719 3.58 -15.26 -24.77
N GLU A 720 3.84 -15.81 -25.97
CA GLU A 720 2.82 -16.12 -26.99
C GLU A 720 1.70 -17.04 -26.47
N LYS A 721 2.05 -17.98 -25.57
CA LYS A 721 1.11 -18.92 -24.95
C LYS A 721 0.67 -18.49 -23.56
N GLY A 722 1.29 -17.47 -22.96
CA GLY A 722 1.11 -17.09 -21.57
C GLY A 722 1.47 -18.23 -20.60
N THR A 723 2.56 -18.97 -20.88
CA THR A 723 3.01 -20.11 -20.06
C THR A 723 4.44 -19.93 -19.59
N LEU A 724 4.76 -20.41 -18.39
CA LEU A 724 6.13 -20.50 -17.88
C LEU A 724 6.44 -21.95 -17.49
N SER A 725 7.69 -22.38 -17.67
CA SER A 725 8.20 -23.68 -17.24
C SER A 725 9.43 -23.53 -16.37
N PHE A 726 9.57 -24.35 -15.34
CA PHE A 726 10.70 -24.34 -14.41
C PHE A 726 10.94 -25.74 -13.82
N ARG A 727 12.07 -25.90 -13.12
CA ARG A 727 12.42 -27.11 -12.37
C ARG A 727 12.54 -26.78 -10.88
N SER A 728 12.15 -27.72 -10.01
CA SER A 728 12.24 -27.54 -8.55
C SER A 728 12.83 -28.73 -7.80
N GLN A 729 13.54 -28.40 -6.71
CA GLN A 729 14.18 -29.34 -5.79
C GLN A 729 13.21 -29.97 -4.78
N VAL A 730 12.00 -29.39 -4.61
CA VAL A 730 11.06 -29.73 -3.53
C VAL A 730 9.61 -29.82 -4.02
N PHE A 731 8.78 -30.54 -3.27
CA PHE A 731 7.34 -30.30 -3.23
C PHE A 731 7.04 -29.19 -2.20
N GLY A 732 5.98 -28.41 -2.41
CA GLY A 732 5.69 -27.24 -1.58
C GLY A 732 4.69 -26.30 -2.23
N ILE A 733 4.66 -25.06 -1.74
CA ILE A 733 3.74 -24.01 -2.21
C ILE A 733 4.51 -23.05 -3.10
N PHE A 734 4.03 -22.85 -4.33
CA PHE A 734 4.66 -22.02 -5.36
C PHE A 734 3.84 -20.75 -5.62
N GLY A 735 4.53 -19.62 -5.79
CA GLY A 735 3.93 -18.32 -6.04
C GLY A 735 4.56 -17.62 -7.26
N LEU A 736 3.81 -16.70 -7.88
CA LEU A 736 4.26 -15.88 -9.00
C LEU A 736 4.51 -14.44 -8.53
N ALA A 737 5.77 -14.06 -8.38
CA ALA A 737 6.19 -12.75 -7.92
C ALA A 737 6.58 -11.83 -9.09
N THR A 738 6.25 -10.54 -8.99
CA THR A 738 6.64 -9.50 -9.96
C THR A 738 7.07 -8.23 -9.22
N VAL A 739 7.71 -7.28 -9.90
CA VAL A 739 8.02 -5.96 -9.33
C VAL A 739 6.73 -5.22 -8.97
N ARG A 740 6.65 -4.77 -7.72
CA ARG A 740 5.43 -4.21 -7.13
C ARG A 740 5.06 -2.86 -7.72
N TYR A 741 6.04 -2.00 -7.92
CA TYR A 741 5.85 -0.58 -8.30
C TYR A 741 6.10 -0.30 -9.78
N ALA A 742 5.89 -1.28 -10.67
CA ALA A 742 6.13 -1.15 -12.13
C ALA A 742 5.31 -0.04 -12.84
N ASN A 743 4.32 0.55 -12.15
CA ASN A 743 3.55 1.71 -12.61
C ASN A 743 4.16 3.07 -12.23
N LEU A 744 5.21 3.11 -11.38
CA LEU A 744 5.78 4.34 -10.83
C LEU A 744 7.19 4.61 -11.42
N PRO A 745 7.60 5.89 -11.58
CA PRO A 745 6.82 7.11 -11.34
C PRO A 745 5.69 7.32 -12.37
N TYR A 746 4.74 8.19 -12.02
CA TYR A 746 3.69 8.64 -12.94
C TYR A 746 4.26 9.61 -13.98
N GLN A 747 3.73 9.56 -15.19
CA GLN A 747 4.11 10.47 -16.28
C GLN A 747 3.25 11.75 -16.28
N ALA A 748 1.99 11.66 -15.84
CA ALA A 748 1.07 12.80 -15.71
C ALA A 748 -0.15 12.44 -14.83
N TRP A 749 -0.85 13.45 -14.35
CA TRP A 749 -2.16 13.32 -13.70
C TRP A 749 -3.02 14.58 -13.93
N GLU A 750 -4.35 14.42 -13.91
CA GLU A 750 -5.35 15.51 -13.95
C GLU A 750 -6.48 15.22 -12.95
N VAL A 751 -6.94 16.24 -12.21
CA VAL A 751 -8.10 16.21 -11.29
C VAL A 751 -9.10 17.26 -11.77
N LYS A 752 -10.28 16.82 -12.21
CA LYS A 752 -11.20 17.58 -13.07
C LYS A 752 -12.65 17.48 -12.61
N PRO A 753 -13.35 18.59 -12.34
CA PRO A 753 -14.77 18.54 -11.99
C PRO A 753 -15.68 18.23 -13.19
N GLU A 754 -16.78 17.54 -12.91
CA GLU A 754 -17.88 17.31 -13.85
C GLU A 754 -19.16 18.09 -13.42
N ALA A 755 -20.04 18.38 -14.37
CA ALA A 755 -21.24 19.21 -14.13
C ALA A 755 -22.30 18.54 -13.25
N ASN A 756 -22.19 17.23 -13.02
CA ASN A 756 -22.98 16.42 -12.09
C ASN A 756 -22.53 16.59 -10.62
N GLY A 757 -21.38 17.22 -10.34
CA GLY A 757 -20.80 17.34 -9.00
C GLY A 757 -19.87 16.19 -8.58
N SER A 758 -19.63 15.22 -9.46
CA SER A 758 -18.51 14.27 -9.34
C SER A 758 -17.18 14.91 -9.78
N VAL A 759 -16.08 14.21 -9.50
CA VAL A 759 -14.74 14.60 -9.94
C VAL A 759 -14.07 13.42 -10.64
N ASN A 760 -13.56 13.68 -11.84
CA ASN A 760 -12.76 12.77 -12.62
C ASN A 760 -11.27 12.92 -12.22
N ILE A 761 -10.57 11.80 -12.03
CA ILE A 761 -9.14 11.77 -11.74
C ILE A 761 -8.48 10.83 -12.75
N THR A 762 -7.65 11.37 -13.62
CA THR A 762 -6.85 10.60 -14.58
C THR A 762 -5.43 10.49 -14.07
N ILE A 763 -4.88 9.27 -14.07
CA ILE A 763 -3.48 8.98 -13.74
C ILE A 763 -2.83 8.27 -14.94
N THR A 764 -1.80 8.88 -15.51
CA THR A 764 -0.93 8.29 -16.52
C THR A 764 0.28 7.70 -15.79
N SER A 765 0.31 6.37 -15.63
CA SER A 765 1.41 5.65 -15.01
C SER A 765 2.58 5.46 -15.99
N ALA A 766 3.65 4.78 -15.57
CA ALA A 766 4.73 4.38 -16.46
C ALA A 766 4.28 3.50 -17.65
N ILE A 767 3.17 2.75 -17.52
CA ILE A 767 2.72 1.73 -18.50
C ILE A 767 1.23 1.88 -18.85
N LEU A 768 0.37 2.08 -17.85
CA LEU A 768 -1.09 2.13 -17.96
C LEU A 768 -1.61 3.57 -17.84
N ILE A 769 -2.81 3.82 -18.38
CA ILE A 769 -3.57 5.04 -18.08
C ILE A 769 -4.87 4.62 -17.40
N LEU A 770 -5.17 5.23 -16.26
CA LEU A 770 -6.28 4.88 -15.39
C LEU A 770 -7.18 6.11 -15.19
N GLU A 771 -8.47 5.96 -15.49
CA GLU A 771 -9.47 7.02 -15.32
C GLU A 771 -10.43 6.63 -14.20
N PHE A 772 -10.56 7.48 -13.19
CA PHE A 772 -11.43 7.29 -12.03
C PHE A 772 -12.48 8.40 -11.96
N ASN A 773 -13.68 8.08 -11.48
CA ASN A 773 -14.71 9.07 -11.13
C ASN A 773 -15.08 8.90 -9.64
N VAL A 774 -15.14 10.02 -8.91
CA VAL A 774 -15.51 10.07 -7.49
C VAL A 774 -16.86 10.76 -7.33
N GLN A 775 -17.86 10.01 -6.86
CA GLN A 775 -19.22 10.49 -6.62
C GLN A 775 -19.75 9.92 -5.29
N ASP A 776 -20.46 10.75 -4.52
CA ASP A 776 -21.12 10.40 -3.25
C ASP A 776 -20.22 9.63 -2.25
N GLY A 777 -18.95 10.05 -2.17
CA GLY A 777 -17.92 9.43 -1.32
C GLY A 777 -17.33 8.11 -1.83
N LYS A 778 -17.73 7.64 -3.01
CA LYS A 778 -17.31 6.35 -3.59
C LYS A 778 -16.56 6.57 -4.91
N ILE A 779 -15.63 5.66 -5.22
CA ILE A 779 -14.72 5.72 -6.36
C ILE A 779 -15.12 4.64 -7.37
N CYS A 780 -15.18 5.00 -8.65
CA CYS A 780 -15.40 4.10 -9.77
C CYS A 780 -14.20 4.15 -10.71
N LEU A 781 -13.68 2.98 -11.11
CA LEU A 781 -12.77 2.88 -12.26
C LEU A 781 -13.61 3.03 -13.54
N VAL A 782 -13.42 4.11 -14.29
CA VAL A 782 -14.16 4.43 -15.52
C VAL A 782 -13.53 3.71 -16.70
N TRP A 783 -12.20 3.74 -16.81
CA TRP A 783 -11.47 3.18 -17.95
C TRP A 783 -10.02 2.84 -17.62
N VAL A 784 -9.43 1.96 -18.44
CA VAL A 784 -8.04 1.50 -18.39
C VAL A 784 -7.51 1.45 -19.82
N GLN A 785 -6.41 2.16 -20.10
CA GLN A 785 -5.66 2.06 -21.35
C GLN A 785 -4.41 1.18 -21.18
N ASN A 786 -3.92 0.62 -22.29
CA ASN A 786 -2.68 -0.17 -22.40
C ASN A 786 -2.64 -1.49 -21.59
N SER A 787 -3.75 -1.96 -21.03
CA SER A 787 -3.76 -3.21 -20.25
C SER A 787 -3.46 -4.44 -21.13
N PRO A 788 -2.49 -5.31 -20.77
CA PRO A 788 -2.17 -6.52 -21.53
C PRO A 788 -3.31 -7.54 -21.64
N ASN A 789 -4.30 -7.49 -20.74
CA ASN A 789 -5.46 -8.39 -20.77
C ASN A 789 -6.73 -7.72 -20.20
N ASN A 790 -7.82 -8.49 -20.06
CA ASN A 790 -9.13 -7.97 -19.65
C ASN A 790 -9.43 -8.15 -18.14
N ALA A 791 -8.43 -8.41 -17.28
CA ALA A 791 -8.64 -8.73 -15.86
C ALA A 791 -9.46 -7.69 -15.08
N LEU A 792 -9.26 -6.39 -15.35
CA LEU A 792 -9.97 -5.30 -14.69
C LEU A 792 -11.41 -5.08 -15.19
N LYS A 793 -11.79 -5.66 -16.33
CA LYS A 793 -13.10 -5.45 -16.97
C LYS A 793 -14.33 -5.72 -16.08
N PRO A 794 -14.34 -6.69 -15.14
CA PRO A 794 -15.46 -6.91 -14.22
C PRO A 794 -15.66 -5.81 -13.17
N TYR A 795 -14.70 -4.91 -13.00
CA TYR A 795 -14.71 -3.86 -11.97
C TYR A 795 -14.96 -2.44 -12.52
N ILE A 796 -14.79 -2.26 -13.83
CA ILE A 796 -15.10 -1.01 -14.53
C ILE A 796 -16.59 -0.66 -14.37
N GLY A 797 -16.89 0.61 -14.10
CA GLY A 797 -18.25 1.11 -13.93
C GLY A 797 -18.89 0.86 -12.56
N LYS A 798 -18.13 0.34 -11.57
CA LYS A 798 -18.64 0.07 -10.21
C LYS A 798 -18.10 1.07 -9.19
N TYR A 799 -18.99 1.81 -8.54
CA TYR A 799 -18.67 2.68 -7.41
C TYR A 799 -18.46 1.85 -6.13
N MET A 800 -17.31 2.04 -5.48
CA MET A 800 -16.89 1.31 -4.27
C MET A 800 -16.07 2.19 -3.32
N LYS A 801 -15.79 1.70 -2.10
CA LYS A 801 -14.94 2.41 -1.12
C LYS A 801 -13.47 2.41 -1.56
N LEU A 802 -12.68 3.36 -1.06
CA LEU A 802 -11.24 3.47 -1.37
C LEU A 802 -10.47 2.19 -1.00
N TYR A 803 -10.81 1.57 0.13
CA TYR A 803 -10.21 0.29 0.54
C TYR A 803 -10.43 -0.81 -0.51
N ALA A 804 -11.68 -1.01 -0.96
CA ALA A 804 -12.05 -2.02 -1.94
C ALA A 804 -11.34 -1.83 -3.30
N ILE A 805 -11.31 -0.60 -3.85
CA ILE A 805 -10.63 -0.34 -5.13
C ILE A 805 -9.11 -0.51 -5.01
N LYS A 806 -8.52 -0.12 -3.88
CA LYS A 806 -7.09 -0.33 -3.57
C LYS A 806 -6.74 -1.81 -3.47
N LYS A 807 -7.61 -2.62 -2.85
CA LYS A 807 -7.46 -4.09 -2.77
C LYS A 807 -7.54 -4.74 -4.16
N ILE A 808 -8.60 -4.47 -4.92
CA ILE A 808 -8.82 -5.01 -6.27
C ILE A 808 -7.67 -4.64 -7.23
N LEU A 809 -7.21 -3.38 -7.22
CA LEU A 809 -6.10 -2.96 -8.07
C LEU A 809 -4.79 -3.66 -7.71
N LYS A 810 -4.46 -3.82 -6.42
CA LYS A 810 -3.29 -4.59 -5.99
C LYS A 810 -3.40 -6.08 -6.35
N GLU A 811 -4.52 -6.73 -6.06
CA GLU A 811 -4.76 -8.15 -6.37
C GLU A 811 -4.69 -8.46 -7.88
N THR A 812 -5.10 -7.51 -8.72
CA THR A 812 -5.03 -7.62 -10.19
C THR A 812 -3.68 -7.22 -10.80
N GLY A 813 -2.68 -6.83 -9.99
CA GLY A 813 -1.32 -6.50 -10.47
C GLY A 813 -1.08 -5.05 -10.86
N VAL A 814 -1.96 -4.13 -10.45
CA VAL A 814 -1.90 -2.70 -10.75
C VAL A 814 -1.76 -1.90 -9.45
N ASP A 815 -0.65 -2.08 -8.72
CA ASP A 815 -0.36 -1.23 -7.56
C ASP A 815 0.03 0.18 -8.03
N ILE A 816 -0.79 1.16 -7.65
CA ILE A 816 -0.56 2.61 -7.80
C ILE A 816 -0.63 3.31 -6.42
N PHE A 817 -0.39 2.57 -5.34
CA PHE A 817 -0.56 3.06 -3.97
C PHE A 817 0.75 2.91 -3.18
N PRO A 818 1.76 3.76 -3.46
CA PRO A 818 3.06 3.70 -2.80
C PRO A 818 2.96 3.93 -1.29
N GLU A 819 3.56 3.03 -0.53
CA GLU A 819 3.76 3.18 0.92
C GLU A 819 5.01 4.05 1.20
N HIS A 820 5.25 4.43 2.47
CA HIS A 820 6.29 5.41 2.83
C HIS A 820 7.71 4.99 2.43
N ASP A 821 7.98 3.67 2.38
CA ASP A 821 9.23 3.06 1.97
C ASP A 821 9.42 2.95 0.45
N ALA A 822 8.42 3.29 -0.37
CA ALA A 822 8.48 3.10 -1.83
C ALA A 822 9.64 3.89 -2.49
N PHE A 823 10.10 4.98 -1.89
CA PHE A 823 11.31 5.71 -2.33
C PHE A 823 12.62 4.92 -2.17
N CYS A 824 12.61 3.76 -1.52
CA CYS A 824 13.73 2.82 -1.50
C CYS A 824 13.72 1.86 -2.70
N TYR A 825 12.64 1.84 -3.48
CA TYR A 825 12.38 0.86 -4.55
C TYR A 825 11.97 1.47 -5.90
N VAL A 826 11.65 2.77 -5.95
CA VAL A 826 11.26 3.52 -7.16
C VAL A 826 12.29 4.62 -7.47
N GLU A 827 12.99 4.48 -8.58
CA GLU A 827 13.91 5.49 -9.10
C GLU A 827 13.16 6.65 -9.79
N GLY A 828 13.81 7.78 -10.01
CA GLY A 828 13.22 8.93 -10.70
C GLY A 828 12.09 9.65 -9.95
N SER A 829 11.94 9.44 -8.64
CA SER A 829 10.94 10.08 -7.77
C SER A 829 11.56 11.10 -6.80
N CYS A 830 10.77 12.05 -6.31
CA CYS A 830 11.22 13.09 -5.36
C CYS A 830 10.26 13.21 -4.18
N GLU A 831 10.64 12.62 -3.05
CA GLU A 831 9.89 12.72 -1.80
C GLU A 831 9.70 14.18 -1.35
N LYS A 832 8.44 14.63 -1.34
CA LYS A 832 8.06 15.96 -0.86
C LYS A 832 7.92 15.97 0.66
N HIS A 833 8.01 17.16 1.27
CA HIS A 833 7.79 17.34 2.70
C HIS A 833 6.36 16.90 3.05
N TRP A 834 6.24 15.76 3.73
CA TRP A 834 4.97 15.02 3.81
C TRP A 834 3.80 15.82 4.43
N PRO A 835 3.98 16.59 5.52
CA PRO A 835 2.91 17.45 6.05
C PRO A 835 2.45 18.55 5.08
N MET A 836 3.35 19.05 4.21
CA MET A 836 2.96 19.95 3.12
C MET A 836 2.17 19.19 2.04
N GLU A 837 2.65 18.01 1.64
CA GLU A 837 2.03 17.15 0.64
C GLU A 837 0.58 16.79 1.03
N LYS A 838 0.40 16.26 2.25
CA LYS A 838 -0.90 15.91 2.85
C LYS A 838 -1.84 17.11 2.93
N ASN A 839 -1.38 18.26 3.45
CA ASN A 839 -2.20 19.47 3.50
C ASN A 839 -2.58 19.98 2.09
N LEU A 840 -1.71 19.81 1.10
CA LEU A 840 -2.01 20.16 -0.28
C LEU A 840 -3.04 19.22 -0.91
N TYR A 841 -3.01 17.90 -0.62
CA TYR A 841 -4.07 16.97 -1.03
C TYR A 841 -5.43 17.34 -0.46
N CYS A 842 -5.52 17.64 0.85
CA CYS A 842 -6.75 18.13 1.48
C CYS A 842 -7.30 19.39 0.78
N ASN A 843 -6.41 20.31 0.41
CA ASN A 843 -6.78 21.56 -0.27
C ASN A 843 -7.19 21.35 -1.73
N ILE A 844 -6.49 20.50 -2.50
CA ILE A 844 -6.88 20.12 -3.87
C ILE A 844 -8.25 19.45 -3.84
N ALA A 845 -8.48 18.51 -2.91
CA ALA A 845 -9.74 17.82 -2.75
C ALA A 845 -10.89 18.80 -2.41
N ALA A 846 -10.67 19.75 -1.51
CA ALA A 846 -11.64 20.80 -1.17
C ALA A 846 -12.00 21.73 -2.34
N LEU A 847 -11.09 21.91 -3.32
CA LEU A 847 -11.27 22.78 -4.48
C LEU A 847 -11.68 22.05 -5.77
N SER A 848 -11.53 20.72 -5.80
CA SER A 848 -11.72 19.86 -6.97
C SER A 848 -13.07 20.06 -7.68
N GLY A 849 -14.17 20.30 -6.95
CA GLY A 849 -15.50 20.61 -7.50
C GLY A 849 -15.62 21.96 -8.23
N CYS A 850 -14.55 22.77 -8.31
CA CYS A 850 -14.53 24.08 -8.97
C CYS A 850 -13.22 24.38 -9.73
N PHE A 851 -12.14 23.67 -9.44
CA PHE A 851 -10.82 23.88 -10.01
C PHE A 851 -10.30 22.60 -10.64
N ASN A 852 -9.69 22.75 -11.80
CA ASN A 852 -9.02 21.69 -12.53
C ASN A 852 -7.52 21.76 -12.24
N PHE A 853 -6.96 20.70 -11.67
CA PHE A 853 -5.53 20.60 -11.32
C PHE A 853 -4.84 19.58 -12.23
N ALA A 854 -3.56 19.79 -12.53
CA ALA A 854 -2.78 18.84 -13.33
C ALA A 854 -1.28 18.86 -12.96
N TRP A 855 -0.57 17.83 -13.39
CA TRP A 855 0.88 17.71 -13.35
C TRP A 855 1.62 18.91 -13.98
N SER A 856 2.87 19.13 -13.57
CA SER A 856 3.80 20.13 -14.14
C SER A 856 5.20 19.54 -14.24
N ARG A 857 5.88 19.75 -15.37
CA ARG A 857 7.23 19.22 -15.66
C ARG A 857 8.31 19.70 -14.69
N TRP A 858 8.02 20.78 -13.97
CA TRP A 858 8.94 21.40 -13.02
C TRP A 858 8.94 20.71 -11.64
N ASN A 859 7.91 19.93 -11.30
CA ASN A 859 7.73 19.43 -9.93
C ASN A 859 8.92 18.59 -9.44
N LEU A 860 9.40 17.66 -10.26
CA LEU A 860 10.46 16.72 -9.91
C LEU A 860 11.80 17.42 -9.61
N SER A 861 12.13 18.50 -10.32
CA SER A 861 13.43 19.18 -10.21
C SER A 861 13.59 20.10 -8.98
N LEU A 862 12.49 20.46 -8.31
CA LEU A 862 12.47 21.51 -7.28
C LEU A 862 12.65 21.01 -5.83
N GLY A 863 13.04 19.75 -5.67
CA GLY A 863 13.40 19.14 -4.38
C GLY A 863 12.22 18.94 -3.40
N ARG A 864 12.53 18.64 -2.14
CA ARG A 864 11.56 18.20 -1.11
C ARG A 864 10.58 19.29 -0.66
N ARG A 865 11.06 20.52 -0.45
CA ARG A 865 10.26 21.62 0.13
C ARG A 865 9.51 22.49 -0.88
N THR A 866 9.47 22.09 -2.15
CA THR A 866 8.75 22.80 -3.20
C THR A 866 7.90 21.80 -3.99
N ILE A 867 6.61 22.09 -4.10
CA ILE A 867 5.70 21.41 -5.03
C ILE A 867 5.27 22.42 -6.08
N VAL A 868 5.26 22.01 -7.35
CA VAL A 868 4.69 22.78 -8.44
C VAL A 868 3.66 21.95 -9.18
N CYS A 869 2.49 22.52 -9.44
CA CYS A 869 1.45 21.91 -10.25
C CYS A 869 0.65 22.97 -11.01
N LEU A 870 -0.13 22.55 -12.00
CA LEU A 870 -0.99 23.42 -12.78
C LEU A 870 -2.37 23.52 -12.13
N MET A 871 -2.97 24.71 -12.13
CA MET A 871 -4.36 24.90 -11.72
C MET A 871 -5.12 25.87 -12.62
N ARG A 872 -6.45 25.72 -12.72
CA ARG A 872 -7.35 26.70 -13.32
C ARG A 872 -8.75 26.60 -12.72
N GLU A 873 -9.47 27.73 -12.67
CA GLU A 873 -10.92 27.74 -12.44
C GLU A 873 -11.62 27.02 -13.60
N PHE A 874 -12.50 26.05 -13.29
CA PHE A 874 -13.27 25.33 -14.30
C PHE A 874 -14.63 26.01 -14.56
N LEU A 875 -14.92 26.25 -15.84
CA LEU A 875 -16.10 26.98 -16.30
C LEU A 875 -17.04 26.04 -17.05
N PHE A 876 -17.97 25.40 -16.32
CA PHE A 876 -18.91 24.40 -16.85
C PHE A 876 -19.67 24.90 -18.09
N ASP A 877 -20.08 26.17 -18.12
CA ASP A 877 -20.86 26.77 -19.22
C ASP A 877 -20.03 27.08 -20.50
N LYS A 878 -18.75 26.69 -20.57
CA LYS A 878 -17.83 27.05 -21.66
C LYS A 878 -17.08 25.85 -22.23
N SER A 879 -17.22 25.64 -23.54
CA SER A 879 -16.43 24.66 -24.29
C SER A 879 -14.92 25.00 -24.35
N LYS A 880 -14.56 26.28 -24.24
CA LYS A 880 -13.17 26.74 -24.12
C LYS A 880 -12.88 27.20 -22.69
N GLN A 881 -12.03 26.43 -22.01
CA GLN A 881 -11.51 26.73 -20.68
C GLN A 881 -10.40 27.79 -20.73
N LYS A 882 -10.03 28.35 -19.58
CA LYS A 882 -8.83 29.17 -19.42
C LYS A 882 -7.56 28.31 -19.59
N ASN A 883 -6.46 28.97 -19.93
CA ASN A 883 -5.12 28.40 -19.77
C ASN A 883 -4.87 28.07 -18.28
N TYR A 884 -3.95 27.15 -18.01
CA TYR A 884 -3.47 26.90 -16.65
C TYR A 884 -2.62 28.05 -16.13
N SER A 885 -2.69 28.28 -14.82
CA SER A 885 -1.69 29.03 -14.06
C SER A 885 -0.85 28.05 -13.24
N THR A 886 0.43 28.38 -13.08
CA THR A 886 1.40 27.54 -12.36
C THR A 886 1.36 27.88 -10.88
N LEU A 887 0.99 26.91 -10.05
CA LEU A 887 0.92 27.01 -8.60
C LEU A 887 2.23 26.51 -7.99
N LEU A 888 2.91 27.36 -7.22
CA LEU A 888 4.02 27.00 -6.35
C LEU A 888 3.51 26.86 -4.92
N VAL A 889 3.81 25.73 -4.28
CA VAL A 889 3.54 25.50 -2.85
C VAL A 889 4.83 25.13 -2.13
N SER A 890 5.01 25.72 -0.96
CA SER A 890 6.09 25.42 0.00
C SER A 890 5.48 25.29 1.40
N PRO A 891 6.18 24.76 2.41
CA PRO A 891 5.67 24.74 3.79
C PRO A 891 5.42 26.15 4.36
N LEU A 892 5.95 27.20 3.72
CA LEU A 892 5.90 28.58 4.20
C LEU A 892 4.82 29.44 3.52
N LYS A 893 4.50 29.17 2.24
CA LYS A 893 3.57 29.94 1.40
C LYS A 893 3.05 29.13 0.20
N ALA A 894 1.90 29.54 -0.35
CA ALA A 894 1.40 29.14 -1.67
C ALA A 894 1.17 30.37 -2.56
N THR A 895 1.66 30.35 -3.81
CA THR A 895 1.63 31.49 -4.74
C THR A 895 1.46 31.05 -6.21
N ILE A 896 0.88 31.91 -7.05
CA ILE A 896 0.92 31.75 -8.51
C ILE A 896 2.22 32.39 -9.02
N ILE A 897 2.94 31.72 -9.92
CA ILE A 897 4.23 32.18 -10.46
C ILE A 897 4.17 32.47 -11.97
N ASN A 898 5.07 33.35 -12.45
CA ASN A 898 5.23 33.73 -13.87
C ASN A 898 5.97 32.66 -14.71
N CYS A 899 5.92 31.40 -14.29
CA CYS A 899 6.47 30.27 -15.04
C CYS A 899 5.36 29.51 -15.78
N THR A 900 5.69 28.88 -16.91
CA THR A 900 4.78 28.05 -17.70
C THR A 900 5.47 26.75 -18.12
N GLU A 901 4.70 25.74 -18.55
CA GLU A 901 5.29 24.50 -19.08
C GLU A 901 6.16 24.74 -20.33
N VAL A 902 5.91 25.82 -21.08
CA VAL A 902 6.70 26.20 -22.27
C VAL A 902 7.85 27.18 -21.96
N SER A 903 8.04 27.58 -20.70
CA SER A 903 9.20 28.38 -20.29
C SER A 903 10.48 27.56 -20.47
N GLN A 904 11.56 28.20 -20.92
CA GLN A 904 12.87 27.55 -21.09
C GLN A 904 13.49 27.17 -19.74
N GLU A 905 13.40 28.09 -18.78
CA GLU A 905 13.91 27.97 -17.41
C GLU A 905 12.78 28.17 -16.39
N PHE A 906 13.00 27.72 -15.16
CA PHE A 906 12.07 27.91 -14.05
C PHE A 906 12.27 29.27 -13.39
N SER A 907 11.16 29.97 -13.09
CA SER A 907 11.16 31.23 -12.32
C SER A 907 10.16 31.12 -11.17
N ASP A 908 10.59 31.48 -9.95
CA ASP A 908 9.71 31.52 -8.77
C ASP A 908 9.06 32.90 -8.54
N GLU A 909 9.24 33.84 -9.48
CA GLU A 909 8.65 35.18 -9.42
C GLU A 909 7.11 35.12 -9.40
N PRO A 910 6.44 35.81 -8.47
CA PRO A 910 4.98 35.77 -8.35
C PRO A 910 4.31 36.49 -9.52
N ALA A 911 3.23 35.90 -10.06
CA ALA A 911 2.53 36.41 -11.24
C ALA A 911 1.73 37.71 -10.98
N GLU A 912 1.26 37.88 -9.75
CA GLU A 912 0.46 39.02 -9.30
C GLU A 912 0.89 39.41 -7.88
N SER A 913 0.65 40.66 -7.48
CA SER A 913 0.91 41.19 -6.13
C SER A 913 -0.12 40.74 -5.08
N ILE A 914 -0.39 39.42 -5.06
CA ILE A 914 -1.32 38.76 -4.14
C ILE A 914 -0.78 38.88 -2.72
N LYS A 915 -1.66 39.14 -1.75
CA LYS A 915 -1.32 39.14 -0.32
C LYS A 915 -0.80 37.76 0.10
N TYR A 916 0.06 37.75 1.12
CA TYR A 916 0.62 36.53 1.71
C TYR A 916 -0.46 35.48 2.04
N CYS A 917 -0.28 34.28 1.47
CA CYS A 917 -1.14 33.11 1.66
C CYS A 917 -0.28 31.93 2.10
N ALA A 918 -0.58 31.37 3.27
CA ALA A 918 0.09 30.19 3.82
C ALA A 918 -0.15 28.93 2.98
N ASP A 919 -1.36 28.78 2.43
CA ASP A 919 -1.80 27.57 1.72
C ASP A 919 -2.71 27.87 0.51
N LEU A 920 -2.99 26.82 -0.27
CA LEU A 920 -3.83 26.89 -1.47
C LEU A 920 -5.28 27.32 -1.16
N PHE A 921 -5.83 26.95 0.00
CA PHE A 921 -7.19 27.34 0.36
C PHE A 921 -7.30 28.84 0.70
N THR A 922 -6.27 29.42 1.31
CA THR A 922 -6.14 30.86 1.51
C THR A 922 -5.87 31.58 0.20
N LEU A 923 -5.02 31.03 -0.67
CA LEU A 923 -4.78 31.57 -2.01
C LEU A 923 -6.07 31.62 -2.85
N MET A 924 -6.89 30.56 -2.80
CA MET A 924 -8.24 30.55 -3.40
C MET A 924 -9.12 31.66 -2.81
N LYS A 925 -9.10 31.85 -1.48
CA LYS A 925 -9.81 32.96 -0.81
C LYS A 925 -9.23 34.35 -1.11
N ALA A 926 -8.04 34.47 -1.68
CA ALA A 926 -7.53 35.72 -2.23
C ALA A 926 -8.08 35.95 -3.65
N ILE A 927 -7.80 35.02 -4.58
CA ILE A 927 -8.02 35.22 -6.03
C ILE A 927 -9.48 35.05 -6.49
N SER A 928 -10.30 34.26 -5.79
CA SER A 928 -11.56 33.77 -6.36
C SER A 928 -12.76 34.67 -6.09
N GLY A 929 -13.68 34.80 -7.05
CA GLY A 929 -14.95 35.51 -6.85
C GLY A 929 -15.90 34.84 -5.85
N ILE A 930 -16.86 35.60 -5.32
CA ILE A 930 -17.81 35.14 -4.27
C ILE A 930 -18.57 33.87 -4.70
N ALA A 931 -18.97 33.77 -5.97
CA ALA A 931 -19.68 32.61 -6.52
C ALA A 931 -18.84 31.32 -6.52
N VAL A 932 -17.50 31.40 -6.66
CA VAL A 932 -16.59 30.26 -6.55
C VAL A 932 -16.48 29.81 -5.10
N ARG A 933 -16.25 30.77 -4.18
CA ARG A 933 -16.17 30.51 -2.73
C ARG A 933 -17.44 29.83 -2.20
N LYS A 934 -18.60 30.25 -2.72
CA LYS A 934 -19.90 29.63 -2.37
C LYS A 934 -19.96 28.17 -2.84
N ARG A 935 -19.66 27.88 -4.11
CA ARG A 935 -19.65 26.51 -4.65
C ARG A 935 -18.67 25.59 -3.91
N VAL A 936 -17.48 26.06 -3.55
CA VAL A 936 -16.52 25.33 -2.69
C VAL A 936 -17.12 25.02 -1.30
N GLY A 937 -17.89 25.95 -0.73
CA GLY A 937 -18.64 25.71 0.50
C GLY A 937 -19.70 24.62 0.36
N GLU A 938 -20.44 24.62 -0.74
CA GLU A 938 -21.54 23.69 -1.05
C GLU A 938 -21.09 22.29 -1.53
N PHE A 939 -19.84 22.13 -2.00
CA PHE A 939 -19.31 20.86 -2.51
C PHE A 939 -19.35 19.71 -1.48
N SER A 940 -19.64 18.48 -1.92
CA SER A 940 -19.87 17.33 -1.04
C SER A 940 -18.67 17.01 -0.17
N LYS A 941 -18.84 17.01 1.16
CA LYS A 941 -17.76 16.75 2.12
C LYS A 941 -17.29 15.28 2.11
N LEU A 942 -18.16 14.36 1.67
CA LEU A 942 -17.78 12.97 1.39
C LEU A 942 -16.81 12.90 0.20
N ASN A 943 -17.10 13.61 -0.90
CA ASN A 943 -16.18 13.68 -2.04
C ASN A 943 -14.85 14.35 -1.65
N VAL A 944 -14.88 15.41 -0.83
CA VAL A 944 -13.65 16.04 -0.32
C VAL A 944 -12.78 15.05 0.46
N HIS A 945 -13.36 14.25 1.36
CA HIS A 945 -12.58 13.24 2.08
C HIS A 945 -12.07 12.14 1.13
N THR A 946 -12.94 11.51 0.33
CA THR A 946 -12.56 10.41 -0.56
C THR A 946 -11.49 10.81 -1.60
N ILE A 947 -11.55 12.04 -2.14
CA ILE A 947 -10.51 12.58 -3.04
C ILE A 947 -9.21 12.86 -2.26
N SER A 948 -9.30 13.38 -1.03
CA SER A 948 -8.13 13.63 -0.18
C SER A 948 -7.38 12.32 0.12
N GLU A 949 -8.10 11.27 0.51
CA GLU A 949 -7.48 9.97 0.80
C GLU A 949 -7.01 9.25 -0.47
N PHE A 950 -7.72 9.35 -1.60
CA PHE A 950 -7.24 8.80 -2.87
C PHE A 950 -5.91 9.45 -3.31
N LEU A 951 -5.81 10.78 -3.23
CA LEU A 951 -4.59 11.50 -3.56
C LEU A 951 -3.46 11.24 -2.55
N THR A 952 -3.78 11.12 -1.26
CA THR A 952 -2.83 10.76 -0.20
C THR A 952 -2.32 9.32 -0.35
N ALA A 953 -3.18 8.39 -0.78
CA ALA A 953 -2.81 6.99 -1.00
C ALA A 953 -2.03 6.76 -2.31
N THR A 954 -2.21 7.60 -3.33
CA THR A 954 -1.48 7.53 -4.62
C THR A 954 -0.18 8.35 -4.62
N ARG A 955 -0.07 9.36 -3.74
CA ARG A 955 1.10 10.27 -3.58
C ARG A 955 1.60 10.91 -4.88
N VAL A 956 0.68 11.31 -5.76
CA VAL A 956 1.01 11.84 -7.10
C VAL A 956 2.06 12.96 -7.08
N LEU A 957 2.07 13.85 -6.09
CA LEU A 957 3.00 15.00 -6.00
C LEU A 957 4.44 14.64 -5.65
N SER A 958 4.73 13.42 -5.16
CA SER A 958 6.09 12.92 -4.91
C SER A 958 6.59 11.94 -5.97
N PHE A 959 5.67 11.33 -6.72
CA PHE A 959 5.95 10.32 -7.76
C PHE A 959 5.64 10.85 -9.17
N SER A 960 5.65 12.17 -9.39
CA SER A 960 5.51 12.83 -10.70
C SER A 960 6.27 14.15 -10.81
#